data_AF-A0A094F8L2-F1
#
_entry.id   AF-A0A094F8L2-F1
#
_cell.length_a   1.000
_cell.length_b   1.000
_cell.length_c   1.000
_cell.angle_alpha   90.00
_cell.angle_beta   90.00
_cell.angle_gamma   90.00
#
_symmetry.space_group_name_H-M   'P 1'
#
loop_
_entity.id
_entity.type
_entity.pdbx_description
1 polymer ?
#
loop_
_entity_poly.entity_id
_entity_poly.type
_entity_poly.pdbx_seq_one_letter_code
_entity_poly.pdbx_strand_id
1 'polypeptide(L)'
;MSTTDGNKPKESNGNGTPSEPRRVSIEIDQFAPADAYYGLKNTAHQNPRRQSTFSTNYAASRVREDTLSELPARRGSHDETTLGQLKFLINVDSTLENLQKQEDTDNNFQITIEDNGPKVISLGTVTSNGFRRHDIRGTYMLSNLLQELSLAKEAGRHMIVLDESRLNENPVNRLSRLIKDTFWDRLTRRIDGAVIEIAGKDPKDWTDDPRPRVYIPRGAPEQFEYYTQVAKDRPEVRLDVQWLPEKITPESVRDMNAKPGLLALAMEEYRDPSTQKMTLRGVPFVVPGGRFNELYGWDSYMESLGLIVNGRVDLAKAMVTNFCFCIKHYGKILNANRSYYLCRSQPPFLTDMASRVYDKIQHEKGAREFLRLATLAAIKEYRSVWTAEPRHDPITGLSRYRPEGLGVPPETEASHFIHILEPYAKKHNLSFTAFVEAFNNRTILEPDLDDYFMHDRAVRESGHDTSYRLERTCADLATIDLNSLLYKYEVDIARIIRVHFDDKLAVPAEFCTGNMVPGQLETSALWDRASRARKKAINKYLWNEEKGMFFDYNTVSQEQQTYESATTFWAMWAGLASPKQGEQMVAQAIPILEAAGGLLSGTRHSRGEVGIERPNRQWDYPYGWAPQQMLAWTGLQRYGHQDVAERLAYKWLYMITKAFVDYNGVVVEKYDVTRPVDPHRVDAEYGNQGSDFKGVAREGFGWVNASYVYGMQICNVHMRRALGTCTPYETYHKMTEHGHSLWTFPTRLDARPPSSVLVPNDASCRCGCYCCPTLAIAIAVAVAAVLPPHGFPAVSNPPARHQTGSGARLLRDEGIDTSSTDAVRWQALEKVEIDADIEDVSGEGVVGLGLGLGGGGRWGGVGVGVDRIVSIMEGALGLIASVSLKVWEGASGAVLCDLHSRSKNGRNGKWEDEYEELEKKRGSHHREYGMR
;
A
#
# COMPACT_ATOMS: atom_id res chain seq x y z
N MET A 1 5.08 20.57 74.66
CA MET A 1 5.76 21.73 75.27
C MET A 1 5.83 22.83 74.22
N SER A 2 5.47 24.08 74.56
CA SER A 2 5.70 25.31 73.76
C SER A 2 4.96 25.39 72.39
N THR A 3 4.10 26.36 72.01
CA THR A 3 3.63 27.69 72.51
C THR A 3 4.75 28.70 72.82
N THR A 4 4.83 29.93 72.32
CA THR A 4 3.97 30.82 71.48
C THR A 4 4.89 31.98 70.96
N ASP A 5 4.55 32.94 70.08
CA ASP A 5 3.30 33.37 69.39
C ASP A 5 3.66 33.90 67.96
N GLY A 6 2.84 34.76 67.31
CA GLY A 6 3.23 35.44 66.06
C GLY A 6 2.21 36.30 65.28
N ASN A 7 1.07 36.72 65.85
CA ASN A 7 0.11 37.70 65.28
C ASN A 7 -0.59 37.39 63.92
N LYS A 8 -1.93 37.23 63.97
CA LYS A 8 -2.87 37.52 62.85
C LYS A 8 -3.30 39.00 62.86
N PRO A 9 -3.81 39.53 61.74
CA PRO A 9 -5.13 40.16 61.83
C PRO A 9 -6.10 39.82 60.68
N LYS A 10 -7.32 39.40 61.09
CA LYS A 10 -8.62 39.49 60.38
C LYS A 10 -8.72 39.01 58.91
N GLU A 11 -9.21 37.78 58.74
CA GLU A 11 -9.97 37.38 57.55
C GLU A 11 -11.47 37.59 57.79
N SER A 12 -12.19 38.10 56.78
CA SER A 12 -13.64 38.31 56.79
C SER A 12 -14.35 37.34 55.85
N ASN A 13 -15.47 36.76 56.30
CA ASN A 13 -16.31 35.87 55.49
C ASN A 13 -16.77 36.52 54.16
N GLY A 14 -16.75 35.77 53.07
CA GLY A 14 -17.36 36.15 51.79
C GLY A 14 -17.31 35.03 50.76
N ASN A 15 -18.46 34.63 50.21
CA ASN A 15 -18.56 33.60 49.18
C ASN A 15 -17.79 34.00 47.90
N GLY A 16 -16.91 33.12 47.43
CA GLY A 16 -16.30 33.18 46.10
C GLY A 16 -16.49 31.85 45.38
N THR A 17 -17.24 31.84 44.28
CA THR A 17 -17.51 30.65 43.46
C THR A 17 -16.22 30.07 42.85
N PRO A 18 -16.10 28.73 42.71
CA PRO A 18 -15.02 28.14 41.91
C PRO A 18 -15.12 28.62 40.46
N SER A 19 -13.97 28.91 39.84
CA SER A 19 -13.87 29.35 38.45
C SER A 19 -14.56 28.37 37.48
N GLU A 20 -15.36 28.90 36.55
CA GLU A 20 -16.08 28.10 35.55
C GLU A 20 -15.15 27.14 34.79
N PRO A 21 -15.60 25.90 34.50
CA PRO A 21 -14.89 25.05 33.54
C PRO A 21 -14.91 25.71 32.16
N ARG A 22 -13.77 25.67 31.46
CA ARG A 22 -13.66 26.17 30.08
C ARG A 22 -14.79 25.60 29.22
N ARG A 23 -15.56 26.48 28.56
CA ARG A 23 -16.57 26.08 27.58
C ARG A 23 -15.94 25.18 26.52
N VAL A 24 -16.34 23.91 26.50
CA VAL A 24 -16.12 23.03 25.36
C VAL A 24 -16.88 23.61 24.17
N SER A 25 -16.25 23.70 23.00
CA SER A 25 -16.87 24.24 21.80
C SER A 25 -18.05 23.37 21.37
N ILE A 26 -19.26 23.97 21.32
CA ILE A 26 -20.52 23.29 20.96
C ILE A 26 -20.77 23.38 19.44
N GLU A 27 -19.69 23.37 18.65
CA GLU A 27 -19.76 23.31 17.19
C GLU A 27 -19.48 21.88 16.74
N ILE A 28 -20.38 21.34 15.92
CA ILE A 28 -20.20 20.02 15.31
C ILE A 28 -19.04 20.13 14.32
N ASP A 29 -18.04 19.26 14.44
CA ASP A 29 -16.97 19.17 13.46
C ASP A 29 -17.54 18.81 12.08
N GLN A 30 -17.38 19.74 11.12
CA GLN A 30 -17.84 19.65 9.74
C GLN A 30 -17.34 18.38 9.01
N PHE A 31 -16.18 17.85 9.43
CA PHE A 31 -15.54 16.67 8.83
C PHE A 31 -15.70 15.40 9.67
N ALA A 32 -16.47 15.45 10.76
CA ALA A 32 -16.74 14.29 11.60
C ALA A 32 -17.29 13.09 10.79
N PRO A 33 -17.01 11.85 11.24
CA PRO A 33 -17.66 10.64 10.75
C PRO A 33 -19.19 10.77 10.67
N ALA A 34 -19.80 10.11 9.69
CA ALA A 34 -21.22 10.32 9.37
C ALA A 34 -22.16 9.95 10.54
N ASP A 35 -21.81 8.94 11.34
CA ASP A 35 -22.51 8.55 12.56
C ASP A 35 -22.42 9.61 13.66
N ALA A 36 -21.32 10.36 13.76
CA ALA A 36 -21.17 11.48 14.68
C ALA A 36 -21.86 12.76 14.18
N TYR A 37 -21.82 13.03 12.86
CA TYR A 37 -22.42 14.22 12.23
C TYR A 37 -23.96 14.12 12.16
N TYR A 38 -24.51 12.96 11.77
CA TYR A 38 -25.97 12.74 11.66
C TYR A 38 -26.61 12.07 12.89
N GLY A 39 -25.80 11.60 13.86
CA GLY A 39 -26.26 10.80 14.99
C GLY A 39 -27.11 11.51 16.05
N LEU A 40 -27.84 10.70 16.81
CA LEU A 40 -28.78 11.16 17.85
C LEU A 40 -28.12 11.80 19.09
N LYS A 41 -26.83 11.57 19.34
CA LYS A 41 -26.18 11.98 20.60
C LYS A 41 -25.93 13.50 20.72
N ASN A 42 -25.87 14.23 19.61
CA ASN A 42 -25.48 15.65 19.60
C ASN A 42 -26.66 16.65 19.73
N THR A 43 -27.91 16.19 19.84
CA THR A 43 -29.09 17.07 19.99
C THR A 43 -29.53 17.31 21.45
N ALA A 44 -29.00 16.56 22.42
CA ALA A 44 -29.45 16.60 23.82
C ALA A 44 -29.10 17.89 24.60
N HIS A 45 -28.21 18.74 24.07
CA HIS A 45 -27.74 19.97 24.75
C HIS A 45 -27.86 21.24 23.89
N GLN A 46 -28.66 21.24 22.82
CA GLN A 46 -28.97 22.46 22.08
C GLN A 46 -29.99 23.32 22.86
N ASN A 47 -29.59 24.53 23.22
CA ASN A 47 -30.40 25.49 23.98
C ASN A 47 -31.64 25.92 23.16
N PRO A 48 -32.88 25.72 23.63
CA PRO A 48 -34.07 25.61 22.76
C PRO A 48 -34.67 26.97 22.33
N ARG A 49 -33.91 27.79 21.59
CA ARG A 49 -34.45 28.94 20.86
C ARG A 49 -34.71 28.58 19.39
N ARG A 50 -35.83 27.89 19.18
CA ARG A 50 -36.55 27.71 17.89
C ARG A 50 -35.92 26.81 16.79
N GLN A 51 -35.04 25.87 17.10
CA GLN A 51 -34.64 24.82 16.13
C GLN A 51 -35.48 23.53 16.21
N SER A 52 -36.30 23.34 17.26
CA SER A 52 -37.06 22.10 17.50
C SER A 52 -38.58 22.22 17.34
N THR A 53 -39.11 23.42 17.05
CA THR A 53 -40.56 23.65 16.92
C THR A 53 -40.87 24.20 15.53
N PHE A 54 -41.16 23.31 14.58
CA PHE A 54 -41.61 23.69 13.25
C PHE A 54 -43.07 24.15 13.29
N SER A 55 -43.32 25.42 12.97
CA SER A 55 -44.65 25.87 12.53
C SER A 55 -44.92 25.35 11.11
N THR A 56 -46.20 25.22 10.73
CA THR A 56 -46.62 24.79 9.39
C THR A 56 -45.90 25.61 8.31
N ASN A 57 -45.11 24.93 7.47
CA ASN A 57 -44.17 25.60 6.58
C ASN A 57 -44.85 26.08 5.29
N TYR A 58 -45.67 27.13 5.40
CA TYR A 58 -46.50 27.71 4.32
C TYR A 58 -45.71 28.16 3.06
N ALA A 59 -44.38 28.22 3.12
CA ALA A 59 -43.54 28.52 1.95
C ALA A 59 -43.62 27.45 0.85
N ALA A 60 -43.95 26.19 1.19
CA ALA A 60 -44.07 25.10 0.23
C ALA A 60 -45.26 25.26 -0.74
N SER A 61 -46.31 26.01 -0.37
CA SER A 61 -47.55 26.10 -1.16
C SER A 61 -47.61 27.29 -2.15
N ARG A 62 -46.47 27.92 -2.46
CA ARG A 62 -46.45 29.15 -3.30
C ARG A 62 -45.32 29.27 -4.32
N VAL A 63 -44.45 28.28 -4.47
CA VAL A 63 -43.57 28.19 -5.64
C VAL A 63 -44.29 27.36 -6.69
N ARG A 64 -44.61 28.00 -7.81
CA ARG A 64 -45.35 27.45 -8.95
C ARG A 64 -44.82 26.08 -9.40
N GLU A 65 -45.74 25.13 -9.51
CA GLU A 65 -45.61 23.87 -10.25
C GLU A 65 -45.75 24.09 -11.78
N ASP A 66 -45.44 25.32 -12.24
CA ASP A 66 -46.04 25.96 -13.42
C ASP A 66 -44.99 26.71 -14.28
N THR A 67 -43.74 26.25 -14.22
CA THR A 67 -42.65 26.60 -15.17
C THR A 67 -41.91 25.34 -15.60
N LEU A 68 -42.66 24.40 -16.20
CA LEU A 68 -42.19 23.13 -16.74
C LEU A 68 -41.51 23.27 -18.13
N SER A 69 -40.53 24.17 -18.29
CA SER A 69 -39.86 24.35 -19.60
C SER A 69 -38.36 24.62 -19.60
N GLU A 70 -37.75 25.11 -18.52
CA GLU A 70 -36.31 25.41 -18.49
C GLU A 70 -35.66 24.86 -17.22
N LEU A 71 -34.83 23.82 -17.39
CA LEU A 71 -33.86 23.42 -16.37
C LEU A 71 -32.85 24.56 -16.19
N PRO A 72 -32.45 24.89 -14.94
CA PRO A 72 -31.53 25.99 -14.69
C PRO A 72 -30.18 25.76 -15.37
N ALA A 73 -29.77 26.70 -16.23
CA ALA A 73 -28.47 26.63 -16.91
C ALA A 73 -27.32 26.95 -15.94
N ARG A 74 -26.34 26.05 -15.82
CA ARG A 74 -25.14 26.26 -15.00
C ARG A 74 -24.33 27.45 -15.48
N ARG A 75 -24.15 28.47 -14.63
CA ARG A 75 -23.19 29.57 -14.87
C ARG A 75 -21.74 29.09 -14.74
N GLY A 76 -20.94 29.34 -15.78
CA GLY A 76 -19.49 29.10 -15.81
C GLY A 76 -18.63 30.25 -15.27
N SER A 77 -19.24 31.39 -14.90
CA SER A 77 -18.56 32.50 -14.23
C SER A 77 -18.11 32.13 -12.81
N HIS A 78 -17.05 32.79 -12.34
CA HIS A 78 -16.56 32.63 -10.96
C HIS A 78 -17.66 32.93 -9.92
N ASP A 79 -18.58 33.86 -10.23
CA ASP A 79 -19.59 34.43 -9.34
C ASP A 79 -18.97 35.09 -8.09
N GLU A 80 -19.78 35.68 -7.20
CA GLU A 80 -19.26 36.33 -5.99
C GLU A 80 -18.78 35.30 -4.96
N THR A 81 -17.49 35.33 -4.63
CA THR A 81 -16.90 34.45 -3.61
C THR A 81 -17.35 34.90 -2.22
N THR A 82 -18.35 34.22 -1.65
CA THR A 82 -18.90 34.57 -0.34
C THR A 82 -17.86 34.28 0.75
N LEU A 83 -17.41 35.31 1.48
CA LEU A 83 -16.35 35.25 2.51
C LEU A 83 -16.77 34.58 3.84
N GLY A 84 -17.76 33.68 3.83
CA GLY A 84 -18.26 33.00 5.03
C GLY A 84 -18.79 31.60 4.72
N GLN A 85 -18.66 30.70 5.69
CA GLN A 85 -19.11 29.31 5.55
C GLN A 85 -20.63 29.24 5.34
N LEU A 86 -21.05 28.78 4.15
CA LEU A 86 -22.46 28.56 3.83
C LEU A 86 -22.93 27.26 4.48
N LYS A 87 -24.11 27.34 5.11
CA LYS A 87 -24.86 26.20 5.66
C LYS A 87 -26.21 26.12 4.97
N PHE A 88 -26.60 24.92 4.58
CA PHE A 88 -27.86 24.63 3.89
C PHE A 88 -28.87 23.96 4.82
N LEU A 89 -30.13 24.36 4.73
CA LEU A 89 -31.26 23.70 5.37
C LEU A 89 -31.94 22.83 4.32
N ILE A 90 -31.82 21.51 4.46
CA ILE A 90 -32.20 20.56 3.40
C ILE A 90 -33.27 19.59 3.90
N ASN A 91 -34.35 19.45 3.13
CA ASN A 91 -35.26 18.31 3.24
C ASN A 91 -34.66 17.16 2.44
N VAL A 92 -34.31 16.07 3.13
CA VAL A 92 -33.47 15.01 2.57
C VAL A 92 -34.16 14.28 1.44
N ASP A 93 -35.39 13.79 1.66
CA ASP A 93 -36.12 12.98 0.68
C ASP A 93 -36.43 13.78 -0.61
N SER A 94 -36.97 15.00 -0.49
CA SER A 94 -37.32 15.78 -1.68
C SER A 94 -36.11 16.28 -2.46
N THR A 95 -34.99 16.56 -1.78
CA THR A 95 -33.75 16.97 -2.47
C THR A 95 -33.07 15.79 -3.15
N LEU A 96 -33.11 14.61 -2.54
CA LEU A 96 -32.58 13.36 -3.09
C LEU A 96 -33.39 12.89 -4.32
N GLU A 97 -34.73 13.00 -4.28
CA GLU A 97 -35.58 12.79 -5.45
C GLU A 97 -35.31 13.78 -6.59
N ASN A 98 -35.13 15.07 -6.26
CA ASN A 98 -34.84 16.09 -7.27
C ASN A 98 -33.46 15.88 -7.91
N LEU A 99 -32.44 15.49 -7.14
CA LEU A 99 -31.13 15.13 -7.67
C LEU A 99 -31.21 13.95 -8.63
N GLN A 100 -31.95 12.89 -8.29
CA GLN A 100 -32.13 11.74 -9.19
C GLN A 100 -32.82 12.16 -10.49
N LYS A 101 -33.98 12.82 -10.40
CA LYS A 101 -34.75 13.23 -11.58
C LYS A 101 -34.01 14.20 -12.51
N GLN A 102 -32.98 14.90 -12.02
CA GLN A 102 -32.30 15.98 -12.74
C GLN A 102 -30.87 15.64 -13.16
N GLU A 103 -30.11 14.91 -12.35
CA GLU A 103 -28.65 14.72 -12.49
C GLU A 103 -28.20 13.26 -12.63
N ASP A 104 -29.06 12.28 -12.32
CA ASP A 104 -28.86 10.84 -12.56
C ASP A 104 -29.67 10.46 -13.81
N THR A 105 -28.99 10.35 -14.95
CA THR A 105 -29.63 10.20 -16.27
C THR A 105 -29.63 8.77 -16.79
N ASP A 106 -28.77 7.90 -16.26
CA ASP A 106 -28.76 6.46 -16.57
C ASP A 106 -29.51 5.61 -15.52
N ASN A 107 -29.98 6.23 -14.43
CA ASN A 107 -30.73 5.65 -13.32
C ASN A 107 -29.93 4.64 -12.47
N ASN A 108 -28.60 4.81 -12.41
CA ASN A 108 -27.71 3.96 -11.62
C ASN A 108 -27.65 4.34 -10.12
N PHE A 109 -28.28 5.45 -9.70
CA PHE A 109 -28.24 6.02 -8.34
C PHE A 109 -26.85 6.55 -7.93
N GLN A 110 -26.12 7.11 -8.90
CA GLN A 110 -24.85 7.83 -8.75
C GLN A 110 -24.94 9.13 -9.56
N ILE A 111 -24.03 10.09 -9.32
CA ILE A 111 -23.88 11.28 -10.17
C ILE A 111 -22.45 11.31 -10.69
N THR A 112 -22.30 11.18 -12.00
CA THR A 112 -21.02 11.01 -12.69
C THR A 112 -20.77 12.10 -13.74
N ILE A 113 -19.61 12.04 -14.39
CA ILE A 113 -19.31 12.85 -15.58
C ILE A 113 -20.03 12.39 -16.85
N GLU A 114 -20.57 11.16 -16.86
CA GLU A 114 -21.27 10.59 -18.02
C GLU A 114 -22.75 11.00 -18.03
N ASP A 115 -23.27 11.40 -16.87
CA ASP A 115 -24.61 11.94 -16.75
C ASP A 115 -24.80 13.27 -17.46
N ASN A 116 -25.92 13.43 -18.16
CA ASN A 116 -26.19 14.59 -19.01
C ASN A 116 -27.09 15.65 -18.34
N GLY A 117 -27.23 15.59 -17.01
CA GLY A 117 -27.92 16.62 -16.22
C GLY A 117 -27.27 18.01 -16.31
N PRO A 118 -27.98 19.08 -15.90
CA PRO A 118 -27.52 20.47 -16.04
C PRO A 118 -26.34 20.83 -15.10
N LYS A 119 -25.95 19.94 -14.19
CA LYS A 119 -24.85 20.08 -13.22
C LYS A 119 -25.03 21.29 -12.30
N VAL A 120 -26.25 21.57 -11.86
CA VAL A 120 -26.56 22.64 -10.88
C VAL A 120 -27.83 22.39 -10.07
N ILE A 121 -27.76 22.51 -8.74
CA ILE A 121 -28.95 22.51 -7.86
C ILE A 121 -28.91 23.66 -6.85
N SER A 122 -30.02 24.37 -6.69
CA SER A 122 -30.13 25.50 -5.76
C SER A 122 -30.61 25.05 -4.37
N LEU A 123 -29.78 25.15 -3.33
CA LEU A 123 -30.12 24.76 -1.96
C LEU A 123 -30.48 25.97 -1.09
N GLY A 124 -31.45 25.81 -0.18
CA GLY A 124 -31.87 26.86 0.75
C GLY A 124 -30.86 27.09 1.88
N THR A 125 -30.50 28.34 2.16
CA THR A 125 -29.49 28.70 3.18
C THR A 125 -30.09 28.79 4.60
N VAL A 126 -29.36 28.32 5.62
CA VAL A 126 -29.79 28.33 7.03
C VAL A 126 -30.02 29.75 7.54
N THR A 127 -29.16 30.70 7.18
CA THR A 127 -29.26 32.12 7.58
C THR A 127 -30.53 32.81 7.10
N SER A 128 -31.17 32.26 6.07
CA SER A 128 -32.46 32.72 5.55
C SER A 128 -33.62 31.76 5.84
N ASN A 129 -33.42 30.73 6.69
CA ASN A 129 -34.39 29.66 6.93
C ASN A 129 -34.92 29.02 5.62
N GLY A 130 -34.06 28.89 4.61
CA GLY A 130 -34.38 28.35 3.29
C GLY A 130 -34.93 29.36 2.26
N PHE A 131 -35.25 30.61 2.63
CA PHE A 131 -35.84 31.59 1.70
C PHE A 131 -34.88 32.08 0.60
N ARG A 132 -33.58 32.23 0.91
CA ARG A 132 -32.53 32.51 -0.08
C ARG A 132 -31.85 31.20 -0.46
N ARG A 133 -31.78 30.92 -1.75
CA ARG A 133 -31.11 29.74 -2.31
C ARG A 133 -29.71 30.11 -2.84
N HIS A 134 -28.81 29.14 -2.88
CA HIS A 134 -27.47 29.24 -3.44
C HIS A 134 -27.17 27.99 -4.28
N ASP A 135 -26.43 28.14 -5.37
CA ASP A 135 -26.23 27.10 -6.37
C ASP A 135 -25.01 26.23 -6.07
N ILE A 136 -25.24 24.93 -5.91
CA ILE A 136 -24.21 23.89 -5.91
C ILE A 136 -23.97 23.49 -7.36
N ARG A 137 -22.71 23.55 -7.84
CA ARG A 137 -22.36 23.45 -9.26
C ARG A 137 -21.33 22.34 -9.52
N GLY A 138 -21.52 21.60 -10.62
CA GLY A 138 -20.59 20.58 -11.11
C GLY A 138 -20.75 19.20 -10.46
N THR A 139 -20.40 18.15 -11.21
CA THR A 139 -20.55 16.73 -10.84
C THR A 139 -20.06 16.42 -9.43
N TYR A 140 -18.84 16.79 -9.07
CA TYR A 140 -18.23 16.42 -7.79
C TYR A 140 -19.00 16.91 -6.56
N MET A 141 -19.43 18.18 -6.53
CA MET A 141 -20.19 18.71 -5.39
C MET A 141 -21.62 18.14 -5.32
N LEU A 142 -22.23 17.84 -6.47
CA LEU A 142 -23.56 17.21 -6.56
C LEU A 142 -23.52 15.73 -6.16
N SER A 143 -22.47 15.02 -6.56
CA SER A 143 -22.18 13.67 -6.08
C SER A 143 -21.96 13.64 -4.57
N ASN A 144 -21.13 14.53 -4.04
CA ASN A 144 -20.94 14.63 -2.59
C ASN A 144 -22.27 14.93 -1.88
N LEU A 145 -23.14 15.75 -2.48
CA LEU A 145 -24.48 16.00 -1.94
C LEU A 145 -25.36 14.73 -1.97
N LEU A 146 -25.35 13.95 -3.05
CA LEU A 146 -26.04 12.64 -3.10
C LEU A 146 -25.51 11.67 -2.04
N GLN A 147 -24.20 11.60 -1.83
CA GLN A 147 -23.57 10.77 -0.79
C GLN A 147 -24.02 11.20 0.62
N GLU A 148 -23.91 12.49 0.96
CA GLU A 148 -24.28 13.02 2.28
C GLU A 148 -25.79 12.89 2.55
N LEU A 149 -26.65 13.05 1.54
CA LEU A 149 -28.09 12.82 1.66
C LEU A 149 -28.45 11.34 1.84
N SER A 150 -27.73 10.44 1.16
CA SER A 150 -27.88 8.99 1.34
C SER A 150 -27.53 8.58 2.78
N LEU A 151 -26.39 9.05 3.30
CA LEU A 151 -25.96 8.84 4.68
C LEU A 151 -26.95 9.42 5.71
N ALA A 152 -27.47 10.63 5.46
CA ALA A 152 -28.47 11.25 6.30
C ALA A 152 -29.79 10.46 6.34
N LYS A 153 -30.23 9.96 5.19
CA LYS A 153 -31.45 9.13 5.06
C LYS A 153 -31.30 7.80 5.81
N GLU A 154 -30.16 7.14 5.71
CA GLU A 154 -29.84 5.93 6.49
C GLU A 154 -29.80 6.19 8.01
N ALA A 155 -29.35 7.37 8.43
CA ALA A 155 -29.40 7.81 9.82
C ALA A 155 -30.82 8.26 10.28
N GLY A 156 -31.86 8.06 9.46
CA GLY A 156 -33.25 8.41 9.77
C GLY A 156 -33.53 9.92 9.80
N ARG A 157 -32.74 10.73 9.07
CA ARG A 157 -32.85 12.20 9.06
C ARG A 157 -33.63 12.65 7.83
N HIS A 158 -34.81 13.23 8.03
CA HIS A 158 -35.61 13.85 6.97
C HIS A 158 -35.29 15.34 6.76
N MET A 159 -34.70 16.00 7.76
CA MET A 159 -34.23 17.38 7.70
C MET A 159 -32.81 17.44 8.26
N ILE A 160 -31.90 18.09 7.53
CA ILE A 160 -30.51 18.30 7.96
C ILE A 160 -30.07 19.75 7.79
N VAL A 161 -29.09 20.14 8.61
CA VAL A 161 -28.19 21.25 8.31
C VAL A 161 -26.92 20.65 7.73
N LEU A 162 -26.49 21.14 6.56
CA LEU A 162 -25.31 20.66 5.86
C LEU A 162 -24.34 21.81 5.57
N ASP A 163 -23.09 21.66 5.97
CA ASP A 163 -22.00 22.59 5.68
C ASP A 163 -21.50 22.44 4.24
N GLU A 164 -21.33 23.55 3.52
CA GLU A 164 -20.77 23.55 2.16
C GLU A 164 -19.34 22.98 2.09
N SER A 165 -18.57 23.14 3.17
CA SER A 165 -17.21 22.60 3.30
C SER A 165 -17.14 21.08 3.16
N ARG A 166 -18.24 20.38 3.46
CA ARG A 166 -18.37 18.92 3.30
C ARG A 166 -18.69 18.51 1.85
N LEU A 167 -19.17 19.45 1.02
CA LEU A 167 -19.47 19.27 -0.39
C LEU A 167 -18.30 19.67 -1.30
N ASN A 168 -17.63 20.78 -0.99
CA ASN A 168 -16.46 21.28 -1.74
C ASN A 168 -15.11 20.80 -1.19
N GLU A 169 -15.12 19.82 -0.27
CA GLU A 169 -13.92 19.24 0.33
C GLU A 169 -12.93 18.77 -0.75
N ASN A 170 -11.66 19.16 -0.61
CA ASN A 170 -10.60 18.74 -1.53
C ASN A 170 -10.58 17.20 -1.65
N PRO A 171 -10.58 16.61 -2.86
CA PRO A 171 -10.78 15.18 -3.04
C PRO A 171 -9.68 14.32 -2.42
N VAL A 172 -8.44 14.80 -2.38
CA VAL A 172 -7.33 14.11 -1.70
C VAL A 172 -7.58 14.03 -0.19
N ASN A 173 -8.09 15.11 0.40
CA ASN A 173 -8.44 15.14 1.82
C ASN A 173 -9.68 14.27 2.08
N ARG A 174 -10.73 14.38 1.25
CA ARG A 174 -11.98 13.62 1.39
C ARG A 174 -11.72 12.12 1.33
N LEU A 175 -11.00 11.63 0.33
CA LEU A 175 -10.68 10.21 0.20
C LEU A 175 -9.76 9.74 1.35
N SER A 176 -8.72 10.50 1.71
CA SER A 176 -7.85 10.14 2.84
C SER A 176 -8.62 10.04 4.17
N ARG A 177 -9.56 10.96 4.41
CA ARG A 177 -10.44 10.99 5.58
C ARG A 177 -11.43 9.83 5.58
N LEU A 178 -12.09 9.57 4.45
CA LEU A 178 -12.99 8.41 4.30
C LEU A 178 -12.25 7.09 4.54
N ILE A 179 -11.04 6.92 4.00
CA ILE A 179 -10.21 5.73 4.27
C ILE A 179 -9.92 5.59 5.77
N LYS A 180 -9.45 6.67 6.40
CA LYS A 180 -9.00 6.68 7.80
C LYS A 180 -10.14 6.46 8.81
N ASP A 181 -11.21 7.22 8.66
CA ASP A 181 -12.24 7.38 9.70
C ASP A 181 -13.56 6.68 9.35
N THR A 182 -13.65 5.99 8.19
CA THR A 182 -14.83 5.19 7.78
C THR A 182 -14.45 3.81 7.22
N PHE A 183 -13.63 3.75 6.16
CA PHE A 183 -13.46 2.51 5.39
C PHE A 183 -12.76 1.41 6.19
N TRP A 184 -11.72 1.74 6.97
CA TRP A 184 -11.08 0.73 7.82
C TRP A 184 -12.03 0.10 8.84
N ASP A 185 -12.95 0.87 9.43
CA ASP A 185 -13.95 0.32 10.34
C ASP A 185 -15.04 -0.48 9.61
N ARG A 186 -15.38 -0.10 8.37
CA ARG A 186 -16.29 -0.87 7.50
C ARG A 186 -15.67 -2.16 6.96
N LEU A 187 -14.35 -2.24 6.81
CA LEU A 187 -13.61 -3.45 6.47
C LEU A 187 -13.17 -4.28 7.69
N THR A 188 -13.30 -3.75 8.93
CA THR A 188 -12.93 -4.50 10.13
C THR A 188 -13.93 -5.62 10.41
N ARG A 189 -13.44 -6.83 10.69
CA ARG A 189 -14.21 -8.00 11.12
C ARG A 189 -13.65 -8.57 12.42
N ARG A 190 -14.47 -9.35 13.10
CA ARG A 190 -14.11 -10.29 14.18
C ARG A 190 -14.85 -11.59 13.89
N ILE A 191 -14.27 -12.73 14.27
CA ILE A 191 -14.97 -14.02 14.21
C ILE A 191 -15.22 -14.44 15.64
N ASP A 192 -16.47 -14.27 16.08
CA ASP A 192 -16.99 -14.64 17.39
C ASP A 192 -18.52 -14.76 17.34
N GLY A 193 -19.15 -15.17 18.45
CA GLY A 193 -20.57 -15.49 18.51
C GLY A 193 -21.54 -14.32 18.25
N ALA A 194 -21.06 -13.07 18.24
CA ALA A 194 -21.91 -11.92 17.91
C ALA A 194 -22.20 -11.82 16.41
N VAL A 195 -21.31 -12.33 15.54
CA VAL A 195 -21.40 -12.17 14.08
C VAL A 195 -21.26 -13.47 13.28
N ILE A 196 -21.09 -14.61 13.95
CA ILE A 196 -20.90 -15.94 13.32
C ILE A 196 -22.06 -16.35 12.39
N GLU A 197 -23.27 -15.82 12.58
CA GLU A 197 -24.42 -16.06 11.70
C GLU A 197 -24.29 -15.40 10.31
N ILE A 198 -23.44 -14.38 10.20
CA ILE A 198 -23.11 -13.67 8.96
C ILE A 198 -21.78 -14.21 8.44
N ALA A 199 -20.72 -14.16 9.25
CA ALA A 199 -19.37 -14.56 8.86
C ALA A 199 -19.23 -16.07 8.59
N GLY A 200 -20.00 -16.91 9.29
CA GLY A 200 -19.98 -18.36 9.11
C GLY A 200 -20.68 -18.83 7.83
N LYS A 201 -21.64 -18.05 7.30
CA LYS A 201 -22.25 -18.34 6.00
C LYS A 201 -21.21 -18.14 4.90
N ASP A 202 -21.27 -18.98 3.88
CA ASP A 202 -20.41 -18.88 2.71
C ASP A 202 -21.28 -18.74 1.46
N PRO A 203 -21.14 -17.65 0.67
CA PRO A 203 -21.81 -17.57 -0.62
C PRO A 203 -21.28 -18.59 -1.64
N LYS A 204 -20.22 -19.35 -1.31
CA LYS A 204 -19.62 -20.41 -2.12
C LYS A 204 -19.95 -21.81 -1.59
N ASP A 205 -20.87 -21.94 -0.62
CA ASP A 205 -21.38 -23.23 -0.17
C ASP A 205 -22.51 -23.70 -1.11
N TRP A 206 -22.16 -24.62 -2.01
CA TRP A 206 -23.06 -25.22 -3.00
C TRP A 206 -23.79 -26.48 -2.49
N THR A 207 -23.78 -26.77 -1.18
CA THR A 207 -24.41 -27.98 -0.61
C THR A 207 -25.93 -27.81 -0.42
N ASP A 208 -26.67 -28.92 -0.26
CA ASP A 208 -28.14 -28.94 -0.14
C ASP A 208 -28.69 -28.31 1.16
N ASP A 209 -27.87 -28.19 2.21
CA ASP A 209 -28.23 -27.58 3.51
C ASP A 209 -27.12 -26.63 3.97
N PRO A 210 -26.96 -25.48 3.27
CA PRO A 210 -25.89 -24.53 3.56
C PRO A 210 -26.18 -23.85 4.90
N ARG A 211 -25.23 -23.96 5.83
CA ARG A 211 -25.37 -23.53 7.22
C ARG A 211 -24.05 -22.91 7.71
N PRO A 212 -24.09 -21.93 8.63
CA PRO A 212 -22.86 -21.42 9.22
C PRO A 212 -22.13 -22.55 9.94
N ARG A 213 -20.88 -22.81 9.53
CA ARG A 213 -20.02 -23.86 10.08
C ARG A 213 -18.69 -23.27 10.50
N VAL A 214 -18.19 -23.70 11.66
CA VAL A 214 -16.86 -23.33 12.17
C VAL A 214 -16.05 -24.57 12.54
N TYR A 215 -14.81 -24.61 12.06
CA TYR A 215 -13.85 -25.68 12.27
C TYR A 215 -12.77 -25.25 13.27
N ILE A 216 -12.64 -26.00 14.37
CA ILE A 216 -11.76 -25.69 15.49
C ILE A 216 -10.53 -26.63 15.50
N PRO A 217 -9.30 -26.11 15.59
CA PRO A 217 -8.11 -26.94 15.72
C PRO A 217 -8.03 -27.62 17.09
N ARG A 218 -7.51 -28.84 17.13
CA ARG A 218 -7.35 -29.64 18.35
C ARG A 218 -6.51 -28.96 19.44
N GLY A 219 -5.62 -28.03 19.05
CA GLY A 219 -4.80 -27.25 19.97
C GLY A 219 -5.47 -26.00 20.55
N ALA A 220 -6.78 -25.80 20.37
CA ALA A 220 -7.55 -24.68 20.91
C ALA A 220 -8.92 -25.14 21.49
N PRO A 221 -8.94 -26.07 22.47
CA PRO A 221 -10.19 -26.63 23.00
C PRO A 221 -11.11 -25.60 23.65
N GLU A 222 -10.56 -24.54 24.23
CA GLU A 222 -11.30 -23.41 24.80
C GLU A 222 -12.20 -22.72 23.76
N GLN A 223 -11.78 -22.67 22.50
CA GLN A 223 -12.59 -22.13 21.42
C GLN A 223 -13.72 -23.10 21.04
N PHE A 224 -13.49 -24.42 21.08
CA PHE A 224 -14.54 -25.39 20.80
C PHE A 224 -15.65 -25.32 21.85
N GLU A 225 -15.30 -25.19 23.13
CA GLU A 225 -16.25 -24.95 24.22
C GLU A 225 -17.04 -23.66 23.98
N TYR A 226 -16.36 -22.56 23.63
CA TYR A 226 -16.97 -21.28 23.31
C TYR A 226 -18.00 -21.36 22.17
N TYR A 227 -17.61 -21.86 20.99
CA TYR A 227 -18.53 -21.95 19.85
C TYR A 227 -19.66 -22.95 20.09
N THR A 228 -19.40 -24.04 20.84
CA THR A 228 -20.45 -24.97 21.27
C THR A 228 -21.44 -24.30 22.21
N GLN A 229 -21.01 -23.39 23.08
CA GLN A 229 -21.91 -22.61 23.93
C GLN A 229 -22.72 -21.60 23.10
N VAL A 230 -22.09 -20.89 22.16
CA VAL A 230 -22.79 -20.02 21.21
C VAL A 230 -23.89 -20.77 20.44
N ALA A 231 -23.61 -21.99 19.96
CA ALA A 231 -24.60 -22.81 19.26
C ALA A 231 -25.79 -23.26 20.15
N LYS A 232 -25.57 -23.42 21.46
CA LYS A 232 -26.63 -23.73 22.44
C LYS A 232 -27.45 -22.50 22.82
N ASP A 233 -26.79 -21.35 22.97
CA ASP A 233 -27.42 -20.09 23.34
C ASP A 233 -28.22 -19.49 22.16
N ARG A 234 -27.82 -19.82 20.92
CA ARG A 234 -28.41 -19.33 19.66
C ARG A 234 -28.83 -20.48 18.71
N PRO A 235 -29.77 -21.35 19.09
CA PRO A 235 -30.17 -22.50 18.27
C PRO A 235 -30.79 -22.09 16.91
N GLU A 236 -31.32 -20.87 16.80
CA GLU A 236 -31.87 -20.30 15.57
C GLU A 236 -30.83 -20.14 14.45
N VAL A 237 -29.55 -19.99 14.80
CA VAL A 237 -28.44 -19.84 13.85
C VAL A 237 -28.09 -21.16 13.17
N ARG A 238 -28.47 -22.32 13.77
CA ARG A 238 -28.05 -23.67 13.34
C ARG A 238 -26.53 -23.82 13.16
N LEU A 239 -25.75 -23.15 14.02
CA LEU A 239 -24.28 -23.15 13.97
C LEU A 239 -23.71 -24.57 14.12
N ASP A 240 -22.94 -25.00 13.13
CA ASP A 240 -22.29 -26.31 13.10
C ASP A 240 -20.83 -26.18 13.57
N VAL A 241 -20.53 -26.72 14.76
CA VAL A 241 -19.22 -26.62 15.39
C VAL A 241 -18.49 -27.95 15.24
N GLN A 242 -17.43 -27.95 14.44
CA GLN A 242 -16.71 -29.15 14.05
C GLN A 242 -15.26 -29.12 14.54
N TRP A 243 -14.74 -30.28 14.93
CA TRP A 243 -13.31 -30.44 15.15
C TRP A 243 -12.59 -30.67 13.82
N LEU A 244 -11.41 -30.06 13.67
CA LEU A 244 -10.45 -30.49 12.66
C LEU A 244 -9.82 -31.85 13.05
N PRO A 245 -9.35 -32.63 12.05
CA PRO A 245 -8.48 -33.77 12.31
C PRO A 245 -7.17 -33.33 12.99
N GLU A 246 -6.53 -34.23 13.73
CA GLU A 246 -5.23 -33.95 14.37
C GLU A 246 -4.12 -33.68 13.35
N LYS A 247 -4.15 -34.43 12.23
CA LYS A 247 -3.30 -34.20 11.06
C LYS A 247 -4.20 -33.80 9.89
N ILE A 248 -3.98 -32.60 9.37
CA ILE A 248 -4.65 -32.10 8.17
C ILE A 248 -3.88 -32.65 6.96
N THR A 249 -4.55 -33.44 6.12
CA THR A 249 -4.03 -33.98 4.86
C THR A 249 -4.88 -33.51 3.67
N PRO A 250 -4.36 -33.54 2.42
CA PRO A 250 -5.13 -33.16 1.24
C PRO A 250 -6.45 -33.93 1.06
N GLU A 251 -6.48 -35.22 1.43
CA GLU A 251 -7.69 -36.05 1.43
C GLU A 251 -8.71 -35.52 2.45
N SER A 252 -8.27 -35.23 3.68
CA SER A 252 -9.16 -34.67 4.70
C SER A 252 -9.74 -33.32 4.31
N VAL A 253 -9.00 -32.50 3.55
CA VAL A 253 -9.46 -31.20 3.05
C VAL A 253 -10.47 -31.39 1.93
N ARG A 254 -10.21 -32.29 0.98
CA ARG A 254 -11.18 -32.70 -0.05
C ARG A 254 -12.47 -33.22 0.58
N ASP A 255 -12.39 -34.08 1.59
CA ASP A 255 -13.57 -34.67 2.23
C ASP A 255 -14.42 -33.61 2.97
N MET A 256 -13.80 -32.52 3.42
CA MET A 256 -14.49 -31.34 3.95
C MET A 256 -15.19 -30.49 2.88
N ASN A 257 -15.00 -30.74 1.57
CA ASN A 257 -15.73 -30.03 0.51
C ASN A 257 -17.25 -30.32 0.55
N ALA A 258 -17.65 -31.48 1.07
CA ALA A 258 -19.06 -31.81 1.31
C ALA A 258 -19.69 -31.05 2.50
N LYS A 259 -18.86 -30.36 3.30
CA LYS A 259 -19.24 -29.59 4.48
C LYS A 259 -18.30 -28.38 4.64
N PRO A 260 -18.31 -27.40 3.73
CA PRO A 260 -17.43 -26.24 3.82
C PRO A 260 -17.69 -25.46 5.12
N GLY A 261 -16.69 -24.72 5.59
CA GLY A 261 -16.81 -23.96 6.83
C GLY A 261 -15.67 -22.99 7.06
N LEU A 262 -15.93 -22.02 7.93
CA LEU A 262 -14.96 -21.05 8.41
C LEU A 262 -13.96 -21.73 9.35
N LEU A 263 -12.69 -21.34 9.28
CA LEU A 263 -11.67 -21.77 10.23
C LEU A 263 -11.58 -20.74 11.36
N ALA A 264 -11.44 -21.25 12.59
CA ALA A 264 -11.17 -20.41 13.75
C ALA A 264 -9.90 -19.55 13.57
N LEU A 265 -9.85 -18.42 14.29
CA LEU A 265 -8.69 -17.53 14.34
C LEU A 265 -8.28 -17.31 15.81
N ALA A 266 -7.33 -16.39 16.06
CA ALA A 266 -6.97 -16.07 17.42
C ALA A 266 -8.17 -15.46 18.17
N MET A 267 -8.29 -15.80 19.45
CA MET A 267 -9.25 -15.20 20.37
C MET A 267 -8.51 -14.64 21.58
N GLU A 268 -9.05 -13.58 22.14
CA GLU A 268 -8.56 -12.91 23.36
C GLU A 268 -9.56 -13.12 24.50
N GLU A 269 -9.07 -13.21 25.74
CA GLU A 269 -9.93 -13.13 26.92
C GLU A 269 -10.59 -11.75 26.99
N TYR A 270 -11.91 -11.73 27.15
CA TYR A 270 -12.71 -10.52 27.19
C TYR A 270 -13.65 -10.56 28.39
N ARG A 271 -13.65 -9.47 29.16
CA ARG A 271 -14.65 -9.25 30.21
C ARG A 271 -15.80 -8.44 29.64
N ASP A 272 -16.97 -9.04 29.54
CA ASP A 272 -18.19 -8.36 29.11
C ASP A 272 -18.53 -7.23 30.10
N PRO A 273 -18.59 -5.95 29.66
CA PRO A 273 -18.93 -4.82 30.54
C PRO A 273 -20.31 -4.94 31.20
N SER A 274 -21.26 -5.61 30.54
CA SER A 274 -22.65 -5.73 30.98
C SER A 274 -22.86 -6.86 31.98
N THR A 275 -22.38 -8.07 31.68
CA THR A 275 -22.53 -9.23 32.58
C THR A 275 -21.36 -9.43 33.55
N GLN A 276 -20.26 -8.68 33.37
CA GLN A 276 -19.00 -8.80 34.12
C GLN A 276 -18.32 -10.18 34.06
N LYS A 277 -18.83 -11.11 33.24
CA LYS A 277 -18.28 -12.44 33.01
C LYS A 277 -17.06 -12.38 32.09
N MET A 278 -16.12 -13.30 32.32
CA MET A 278 -15.05 -13.60 31.37
C MET A 278 -15.61 -14.50 30.26
N THR A 279 -15.24 -14.21 29.02
CA THR A 279 -15.56 -14.99 27.82
C THR A 279 -14.44 -14.81 26.79
N LEU A 280 -14.54 -15.46 25.63
CA LEU A 280 -13.63 -15.24 24.51
C LEU A 280 -14.22 -14.22 23.51
N ARG A 281 -13.35 -13.45 22.87
CA ARG A 281 -13.69 -12.53 21.77
C ARG A 281 -12.71 -12.71 20.61
N GLY A 282 -13.18 -12.62 19.38
CA GLY A 282 -12.32 -12.78 18.20
C GLY A 282 -11.31 -11.64 18.09
N VAL A 283 -10.04 -11.97 17.83
CA VAL A 283 -9.00 -10.97 17.50
C VAL A 283 -9.35 -10.35 16.14
N PRO A 284 -9.39 -9.01 16.03
CA PRO A 284 -9.90 -8.35 14.84
C PRO A 284 -8.96 -8.49 13.64
N PHE A 285 -9.52 -8.33 12.46
CA PHE A 285 -8.77 -8.24 11.21
C PHE A 285 -9.49 -7.33 10.23
N VAL A 286 -8.82 -6.97 9.15
CA VAL A 286 -9.39 -6.25 8.01
C VAL A 286 -9.59 -7.25 6.86
N VAL A 287 -10.63 -7.05 6.06
CA VAL A 287 -10.90 -7.83 4.84
C VAL A 287 -10.64 -6.98 3.60
N PRO A 288 -10.35 -7.59 2.44
CA PRO A 288 -10.12 -6.84 1.20
C PRO A 288 -11.33 -5.99 0.77
N GLY A 289 -12.56 -6.43 1.06
CA GLY A 289 -13.81 -5.70 0.79
C GLY A 289 -14.73 -6.39 -0.21
N GLY A 290 -15.91 -5.81 -0.44
CA GLY A 290 -16.92 -6.36 -1.34
C GLY A 290 -17.46 -7.71 -0.83
N ARG A 291 -17.27 -8.78 -1.61
CA ARG A 291 -17.79 -10.12 -1.28
C ARG A 291 -16.97 -10.90 -0.24
N PHE A 292 -15.79 -10.42 0.14
CA PHE A 292 -14.85 -11.14 1.00
C PHE A 292 -15.14 -10.89 2.49
N ASN A 293 -15.26 -11.96 3.28
CA ASN A 293 -15.47 -11.90 4.74
C ASN A 293 -14.36 -12.61 5.54
N GLU A 294 -13.40 -13.18 4.83
CA GLU A 294 -12.29 -13.98 5.34
C GLU A 294 -11.02 -13.14 5.54
N LEU A 295 -10.14 -13.56 6.45
CA LEU A 295 -8.78 -13.03 6.57
C LEU A 295 -7.93 -13.56 5.41
N TYR A 296 -7.52 -12.69 4.49
CA TYR A 296 -6.63 -13.03 3.37
C TYR A 296 -5.14 -12.81 3.71
N GLY A 297 -4.27 -13.64 3.15
CA GLY A 297 -2.84 -13.71 3.47
C GLY A 297 -2.05 -12.45 3.12
N TRP A 298 -1.86 -12.18 1.82
CA TRP A 298 -0.98 -11.09 1.37
C TRP A 298 -1.65 -9.69 1.40
N ASP A 299 -2.97 -9.61 1.23
CA ASP A 299 -3.78 -8.39 1.35
C ASP A 299 -3.55 -7.72 2.71
N SER A 300 -3.60 -8.50 3.79
CA SER A 300 -3.41 -8.04 5.17
C SER A 300 -2.08 -7.30 5.40
N TYR A 301 -1.02 -7.66 4.66
CA TYR A 301 0.26 -6.93 4.74
C TYR A 301 0.14 -5.55 4.08
N MET A 302 -0.47 -5.47 2.90
CA MET A 302 -0.69 -4.20 2.20
C MET A 302 -1.61 -3.29 3.02
N GLU A 303 -2.71 -3.83 3.54
CA GLU A 303 -3.62 -3.17 4.49
C GLU A 303 -2.87 -2.67 5.73
N SER A 304 -2.00 -3.49 6.31
CA SER A 304 -1.18 -3.10 7.47
C SER A 304 -0.31 -1.88 7.22
N LEU A 305 0.22 -1.69 5.99
CA LEU A 305 0.95 -0.47 5.64
C LEU A 305 0.04 0.76 5.73
N GLY A 306 -1.19 0.67 5.22
CA GLY A 306 -2.18 1.74 5.29
C GLY A 306 -2.70 2.01 6.70
N LEU A 307 -2.98 0.95 7.46
CA LEU A 307 -3.41 1.00 8.87
C LEU A 307 -2.35 1.67 9.75
N ILE A 308 -1.07 1.32 9.58
CA ILE A 308 0.05 1.92 10.32
C ILE A 308 0.20 3.41 9.99
N VAL A 309 0.05 3.82 8.72
CA VAL A 309 0.04 5.24 8.31
C VAL A 309 -1.11 6.00 8.99
N ASN A 310 -2.29 5.38 9.09
CA ASN A 310 -3.48 5.96 9.71
C ASN A 310 -3.53 5.81 11.25
N GLY A 311 -2.49 5.26 11.89
CA GLY A 311 -2.40 5.08 13.34
C GLY A 311 -3.16 3.88 13.91
N ARG A 312 -3.77 3.04 13.07
CA ARG A 312 -4.52 1.81 13.43
C ARG A 312 -3.59 0.61 13.60
N VAL A 313 -2.53 0.80 14.40
CA VAL A 313 -1.51 -0.22 14.68
C VAL A 313 -2.10 -1.43 15.43
N ASP A 314 -3.19 -1.21 16.16
CA ASP A 314 -3.99 -2.24 16.83
C ASP A 314 -4.49 -3.32 15.86
N LEU A 315 -5.03 -2.92 14.71
CA LEU A 315 -5.52 -3.85 13.68
C LEU A 315 -4.38 -4.60 12.98
N ALA A 316 -3.28 -3.91 12.66
CA ALA A 316 -2.11 -4.56 12.05
C ALA A 316 -1.48 -5.61 13.00
N LYS A 317 -1.37 -5.29 14.31
CA LYS A 317 -0.94 -6.21 15.37
C LYS A 317 -1.87 -7.41 15.51
N ALA A 318 -3.18 -7.18 15.41
CA ALA A 318 -4.20 -8.22 15.48
C ALA A 318 -4.11 -9.19 14.28
N MET A 319 -3.89 -8.70 13.07
CA MET A 319 -3.70 -9.55 11.88
C MET A 319 -2.41 -10.40 11.96
N VAL A 320 -1.28 -9.84 12.42
CA VAL A 320 -0.07 -10.64 12.71
C VAL A 320 -0.35 -11.73 13.76
N THR A 321 -1.17 -11.43 14.77
CA THR A 321 -1.56 -12.40 15.80
C THR A 321 -2.40 -13.54 15.22
N ASN A 322 -3.34 -13.22 14.32
CA ASN A 322 -4.12 -14.21 13.58
C ASN A 322 -3.23 -15.07 12.65
N PHE A 323 -2.22 -14.50 11.99
CA PHE A 323 -1.25 -15.30 11.21
C PHE A 323 -0.38 -16.21 12.08
N CYS A 324 0.03 -15.77 13.26
CA CYS A 324 0.72 -16.65 14.21
C CYS A 324 -0.16 -17.83 14.63
N PHE A 325 -1.46 -17.61 14.82
CA PHE A 325 -2.44 -18.67 15.10
C PHE A 325 -2.58 -19.63 13.90
N CYS A 326 -2.73 -19.11 12.68
CA CYS A 326 -2.80 -19.94 11.46
C CYS A 326 -1.56 -20.80 11.27
N ILE A 327 -0.35 -20.27 11.45
CA ILE A 327 0.89 -21.06 11.34
C ILE A 327 1.00 -22.09 12.47
N LYS A 328 0.60 -21.73 13.70
CA LYS A 328 0.63 -22.65 14.84
C LYS A 328 -0.29 -23.86 14.60
N HIS A 329 -1.51 -23.64 14.12
CA HIS A 329 -2.58 -24.64 14.07
C HIS A 329 -2.84 -25.27 12.68
N TYR A 330 -2.55 -24.55 11.59
CA TYR A 330 -2.76 -24.97 10.19
C TYR A 330 -1.45 -25.11 9.39
N GLY A 331 -0.31 -24.82 10.05
CA GLY A 331 1.05 -24.99 9.54
C GLY A 331 1.55 -23.89 8.60
N LYS A 332 0.68 -22.96 8.18
CA LYS A 332 0.96 -21.90 7.19
C LYS A 332 0.00 -20.71 7.38
N ILE A 333 0.36 -19.54 6.87
CA ILE A 333 -0.65 -18.53 6.48
C ILE A 333 -1.50 -19.13 5.36
N LEU A 334 -2.82 -18.99 5.47
CA LEU A 334 -3.76 -19.53 4.49
C LEU A 334 -4.07 -18.49 3.41
N ASN A 335 -4.52 -18.95 2.24
CA ASN A 335 -5.08 -18.08 1.20
C ASN A 335 -6.21 -17.21 1.78
N ALA A 336 -7.20 -17.87 2.41
CA ALA A 336 -8.08 -17.26 3.40
C ALA A 336 -8.50 -18.30 4.46
N ASN A 337 -9.18 -17.90 5.54
CA ASN A 337 -9.51 -18.81 6.65
C ASN A 337 -10.80 -19.66 6.44
N ARG A 338 -10.87 -20.44 5.34
CA ARG A 338 -11.94 -21.43 5.05
C ARG A 338 -11.35 -22.84 4.87
N SER A 339 -12.15 -23.88 5.12
CA SER A 339 -11.70 -25.29 5.08
C SER A 339 -11.02 -25.68 3.77
N TYR A 340 -11.59 -25.30 2.63
CA TYR A 340 -11.06 -25.59 1.29
C TYR A 340 -9.74 -24.84 0.95
N TYR A 341 -9.32 -23.87 1.77
CA TYR A 341 -8.02 -23.20 1.66
C TYR A 341 -6.92 -23.84 2.53
N LEU A 342 -7.19 -24.86 3.34
CA LEU A 342 -6.19 -25.47 4.26
C LEU A 342 -4.90 -25.98 3.58
N CYS A 343 -4.99 -26.41 2.33
CA CYS A 343 -3.83 -26.86 1.52
C CYS A 343 -3.10 -25.72 0.78
N ARG A 344 -3.58 -24.46 0.86
CA ARG A 344 -3.14 -23.35 0.01
C ARG A 344 -2.77 -22.11 0.82
N SER A 345 -1.61 -21.55 0.50
CA SER A 345 -1.06 -20.33 1.10
C SER A 345 -1.34 -19.09 0.23
N GLN A 346 -0.62 -18.01 0.50
CA GLN A 346 -0.46 -16.81 -0.34
C GLN A 346 0.98 -16.25 -0.17
N PRO A 347 1.40 -15.25 -0.97
CA PRO A 347 2.77 -14.71 -0.91
C PRO A 347 3.19 -14.25 0.51
N PRO A 348 4.32 -14.73 1.05
CA PRO A 348 4.65 -14.58 2.48
C PRO A 348 5.26 -13.22 2.86
N PHE A 349 4.62 -12.47 3.76
CA PHE A 349 5.06 -11.13 4.22
C PHE A 349 5.24 -10.98 5.76
N LEU A 350 5.09 -12.06 6.54
CA LEU A 350 4.97 -11.97 8.01
C LEU A 350 6.14 -11.27 8.70
N THR A 351 7.37 -11.45 8.23
CA THR A 351 8.57 -10.90 8.89
C THR A 351 8.67 -9.38 8.78
N ASP A 352 8.32 -8.81 7.63
CA ASP A 352 8.30 -7.35 7.43
C ASP A 352 7.07 -6.74 8.12
N MET A 353 5.91 -7.40 8.01
CA MET A 353 4.67 -7.02 8.71
C MET A 353 4.87 -6.92 10.22
N ALA A 354 5.43 -7.96 10.85
CA ALA A 354 5.70 -8.00 12.28
C ALA A 354 6.79 -6.99 12.70
N SER A 355 7.83 -6.77 11.87
CA SER A 355 8.83 -5.73 12.10
C SER A 355 8.21 -4.35 12.16
N ARG A 356 7.39 -3.97 11.17
CA ARG A 356 6.74 -2.64 11.10
C ARG A 356 5.76 -2.39 12.23
N VAL A 357 5.02 -3.41 12.65
CA VAL A 357 4.17 -3.33 13.84
C VAL A 357 5.04 -3.14 15.09
N TYR A 358 6.09 -3.95 15.26
CA TYR A 358 7.00 -3.86 16.40
C TYR A 358 7.66 -2.48 16.53
N ASP A 359 8.11 -1.88 15.43
CA ASP A 359 8.72 -0.53 15.43
C ASP A 359 7.77 0.53 16.03
N LYS A 360 6.46 0.36 15.88
CA LYS A 360 5.43 1.23 16.48
C LYS A 360 5.11 0.85 17.92
N ILE A 361 5.01 -0.45 18.23
CA ILE A 361 4.59 -0.94 19.56
C ILE A 361 5.75 -1.22 20.53
N GLN A 362 7.02 -0.99 20.18
CA GLN A 362 8.20 -1.35 20.99
C GLN A 362 8.19 -0.84 22.45
N HIS A 363 7.40 0.21 22.73
CA HIS A 363 7.20 0.81 24.04
C HIS A 363 6.10 0.11 24.88
N GLU A 364 5.29 -0.76 24.26
CA GLU A 364 4.22 -1.51 24.92
C GLU A 364 4.76 -2.73 25.69
N LYS A 365 4.09 -3.07 26.80
CA LYS A 365 4.33 -4.32 27.51
C LYS A 365 4.02 -5.52 26.59
N GLY A 366 5.00 -6.41 26.43
CA GLY A 366 4.86 -7.62 25.61
C GLY A 366 5.28 -7.45 24.15
N ALA A 367 5.72 -6.28 23.69
CA ALA A 367 6.16 -6.07 22.31
C ALA A 367 7.30 -7.02 21.87
N ARG A 368 8.30 -7.26 22.74
CA ARG A 368 9.40 -8.22 22.46
C ARG A 368 8.88 -9.66 22.34
N GLU A 369 7.83 -10.01 23.07
CA GLU A 369 7.19 -11.34 23.00
C GLU A 369 6.35 -11.50 21.73
N PHE A 370 5.61 -10.47 21.33
CA PHE A 370 4.93 -10.40 20.03
C PHE A 370 5.91 -10.64 18.88
N LEU A 371 7.05 -9.93 18.88
CA LEU A 371 8.10 -10.13 17.87
C LEU A 371 8.70 -11.54 17.92
N ARG A 372 8.89 -12.11 19.12
CA ARG A 372 9.40 -13.48 19.31
C ARG A 372 8.45 -14.50 18.69
N LEU A 373 7.15 -14.42 18.99
CA LEU A 373 6.13 -15.33 18.48
C LEU A 373 5.98 -15.21 16.96
N ALA A 374 5.96 -14.00 16.41
CA ALA A 374 5.93 -13.79 14.96
C ALA A 374 7.18 -14.34 14.25
N THR A 375 8.36 -14.21 14.87
CA THR A 375 9.61 -14.77 14.34
C THR A 375 9.60 -16.31 14.37
N LEU A 376 9.14 -16.92 15.46
CA LEU A 376 9.00 -18.38 15.56
C LEU A 376 7.98 -18.94 14.58
N ALA A 377 6.86 -18.24 14.38
CA ALA A 377 5.89 -18.57 13.35
C ALA A 377 6.50 -18.48 11.94
N ALA A 378 7.21 -17.38 11.61
CA ALA A 378 7.89 -17.24 10.33
C ALA A 378 8.96 -18.32 10.08
N ILE A 379 9.70 -18.74 11.12
CA ILE A 379 10.68 -19.85 11.04
C ILE A 379 9.98 -21.17 10.73
N LYS A 380 8.88 -21.48 11.42
CA LYS A 380 8.04 -22.67 11.17
C LYS A 380 7.52 -22.67 9.73
N GLU A 381 6.86 -21.60 9.32
CA GLU A 381 6.33 -21.43 7.96
C GLU A 381 7.41 -21.57 6.88
N TYR A 382 8.54 -20.88 7.04
CA TYR A 382 9.68 -20.99 6.11
C TYR A 382 10.11 -22.46 5.94
N ARG A 383 10.30 -23.20 7.04
CA ARG A 383 10.82 -24.57 7.02
C ARG A 383 9.81 -25.63 6.60
N SER A 384 8.56 -25.56 7.06
CA SER A 384 7.55 -26.59 6.78
C SER A 384 6.65 -26.31 5.58
N VAL A 385 6.76 -25.14 4.94
CA VAL A 385 5.93 -24.77 3.79
C VAL A 385 6.80 -24.42 2.59
N TRP A 386 7.66 -23.41 2.72
CA TRP A 386 8.30 -22.78 1.57
C TRP A 386 9.61 -23.44 1.14
N THR A 387 10.39 -23.95 2.09
CA THR A 387 11.60 -24.77 1.82
C THR A 387 11.41 -26.24 2.16
N ALA A 388 10.16 -26.70 2.18
CA ALA A 388 9.79 -28.11 2.16
C ALA A 388 9.36 -28.52 0.74
N GLU A 389 9.54 -29.80 0.41
CA GLU A 389 8.86 -30.38 -0.74
C GLU A 389 7.33 -30.36 -0.52
N PRO A 390 6.51 -30.22 -1.58
CA PRO A 390 6.89 -30.15 -3.00
C PRO A 390 7.24 -28.74 -3.51
N ARG A 391 7.15 -27.69 -2.66
CA ARG A 391 7.43 -26.30 -3.06
C ARG A 391 8.90 -26.05 -3.35
N HIS A 392 9.79 -26.59 -2.52
CA HIS A 392 11.22 -26.55 -2.75
C HIS A 392 11.59 -27.33 -4.02
N ASP A 393 12.51 -26.77 -4.82
CA ASP A 393 13.21 -27.49 -5.87
C ASP A 393 14.65 -27.78 -5.44
N PRO A 394 15.05 -29.06 -5.27
CA PRO A 394 16.39 -29.41 -4.82
C PRO A 394 17.50 -29.12 -5.85
N ILE A 395 17.17 -28.91 -7.13
CA ILE A 395 18.17 -28.65 -8.19
C ILE A 395 18.66 -27.20 -8.16
N THR A 396 17.73 -26.24 -8.14
CA THR A 396 18.06 -24.80 -8.08
C THR A 396 18.28 -24.30 -6.65
N GLY A 397 17.73 -25.00 -5.66
CA GLY A 397 17.65 -24.53 -4.27
C GLY A 397 16.58 -23.45 -4.04
N LEU A 398 15.76 -23.12 -5.05
CA LEU A 398 14.69 -22.14 -4.98
C LEU A 398 13.37 -22.78 -4.54
N SER A 399 12.33 -21.96 -4.45
CA SER A 399 10.96 -22.38 -4.10
C SER A 399 9.96 -21.97 -5.17
N ARG A 400 8.87 -22.72 -5.26
CA ARG A 400 7.76 -22.60 -6.22
C ARG A 400 6.44 -22.56 -5.47
N TYR A 401 5.39 -21.96 -6.04
CA TYR A 401 4.03 -22.18 -5.55
C TYR A 401 3.58 -23.58 -5.99
N ARG A 402 3.52 -24.54 -5.07
CA ARG A 402 3.15 -25.93 -5.39
C ARG A 402 2.34 -26.55 -4.25
N PRO A 403 1.03 -26.24 -4.16
CA PRO A 403 0.17 -26.69 -3.07
C PRO A 403 -0.32 -28.13 -3.24
N GLU A 404 -0.33 -28.88 -2.14
CA GLU A 404 -0.62 -30.33 -2.09
C GLU A 404 -2.11 -30.71 -2.29
N GLY A 405 -2.99 -29.75 -2.58
CA GLY A 405 -4.45 -29.99 -2.66
C GLY A 405 -4.85 -31.03 -3.72
N LEU A 406 -6.02 -31.66 -3.54
CA LEU A 406 -6.54 -32.70 -4.43
C LEU A 406 -7.89 -32.30 -5.05
N GLY A 407 -8.15 -32.83 -6.26
CA GLY A 407 -9.43 -32.67 -6.96
C GLY A 407 -9.67 -31.27 -7.53
N VAL A 408 -10.90 -31.05 -7.96
CA VAL A 408 -11.42 -29.77 -8.48
C VAL A 408 -11.61 -28.79 -7.30
N PRO A 409 -11.12 -27.53 -7.38
CA PRO A 409 -11.39 -26.50 -6.37
C PRO A 409 -12.91 -26.29 -6.18
N PRO A 410 -13.47 -26.43 -4.95
CA PRO A 410 -14.90 -26.31 -4.71
C PRO A 410 -15.40 -24.86 -4.69
N GLU A 411 -14.52 -23.88 -4.49
CA GLU A 411 -14.87 -22.47 -4.28
C GLU A 411 -15.14 -21.69 -5.57
N THR A 412 -14.86 -22.29 -6.73
CA THR A 412 -15.17 -21.71 -8.04
C THR A 412 -16.65 -21.86 -8.36
N GLU A 413 -17.13 -21.08 -9.32
CA GLU A 413 -18.48 -21.26 -9.87
C GLU A 413 -18.63 -22.64 -10.52
N ALA A 414 -19.82 -23.23 -10.42
CA ALA A 414 -20.10 -24.57 -10.95
C ALA A 414 -19.83 -24.72 -12.47
N SER A 415 -19.89 -23.62 -13.22
CA SER A 415 -19.59 -23.58 -14.66
C SER A 415 -18.09 -23.48 -15.00
N HIS A 416 -17.25 -23.03 -14.06
CA HIS A 416 -15.89 -22.55 -14.32
C HIS A 416 -15.01 -23.59 -15.05
N PHE A 417 -15.05 -24.84 -14.59
CA PHE A 417 -14.23 -25.93 -15.15
C PHE A 417 -14.97 -26.85 -16.13
N ILE A 418 -16.24 -26.56 -16.51
CA ILE A 418 -17.02 -27.46 -17.39
C ILE A 418 -16.27 -27.77 -18.69
N HIS A 419 -15.75 -26.74 -19.35
CA HIS A 419 -15.04 -26.85 -20.62
C HIS A 419 -13.74 -27.68 -20.54
N ILE A 420 -13.13 -27.82 -19.37
CA ILE A 420 -11.94 -28.66 -19.12
C ILE A 420 -12.34 -30.09 -18.80
N LEU A 421 -13.38 -30.28 -17.99
CA LEU A 421 -13.77 -31.58 -17.42
C LEU A 421 -14.71 -32.39 -18.33
N GLU A 422 -15.56 -31.74 -19.13
CA GLU A 422 -16.55 -32.41 -20.00
C GLU A 422 -15.91 -33.34 -21.05
N PRO A 423 -14.77 -33.02 -21.70
CA PRO A 423 -14.07 -33.94 -22.58
C PRO A 423 -13.64 -35.24 -21.88
N TYR A 424 -13.23 -35.17 -20.60
CA TYR A 424 -12.84 -36.34 -19.82
C TYR A 424 -14.05 -37.12 -19.31
N ALA A 425 -15.14 -36.46 -18.93
CA ALA A 425 -16.40 -37.14 -18.62
C ALA A 425 -16.90 -37.98 -19.83
N LYS A 426 -16.81 -37.42 -21.04
CA LYS A 426 -17.08 -38.13 -22.31
C LYS A 426 -16.10 -39.29 -22.56
N LYS A 427 -14.79 -39.09 -22.33
CA LYS A 427 -13.75 -40.15 -22.43
C LYS A 427 -14.07 -41.37 -21.56
N HIS A 428 -14.65 -41.16 -20.38
CA HIS A 428 -15.03 -42.21 -19.42
C HIS A 428 -16.47 -42.72 -19.53
N ASN A 429 -17.26 -42.23 -20.49
CA ASN A 429 -18.69 -42.53 -20.62
C ASN A 429 -19.51 -42.27 -19.33
N LEU A 430 -19.14 -41.23 -18.55
CA LEU A 430 -19.83 -40.83 -17.33
C LEU A 430 -20.60 -39.51 -17.54
N SER A 431 -21.60 -39.28 -16.68
CA SER A 431 -22.17 -37.93 -16.55
C SER A 431 -21.14 -36.98 -15.92
N PHE A 432 -21.27 -35.68 -16.18
CA PHE A 432 -20.37 -34.67 -15.64
C PHE A 432 -20.17 -34.79 -14.12
N THR A 433 -21.26 -34.83 -13.36
CA THR A 433 -21.23 -34.93 -11.89
C THR A 433 -20.58 -36.23 -11.42
N ALA A 434 -20.91 -37.37 -12.04
CA ALA A 434 -20.32 -38.66 -11.68
C ALA A 434 -18.82 -38.74 -11.99
N PHE A 435 -18.37 -38.10 -13.09
CA PHE A 435 -16.95 -37.97 -13.40
C PHE A 435 -16.22 -37.11 -12.36
N VAL A 436 -16.76 -35.93 -12.02
CA VAL A 436 -16.17 -35.03 -11.01
C VAL A 436 -16.07 -35.71 -9.64
N GLU A 437 -17.11 -36.43 -9.22
CA GLU A 437 -17.09 -37.20 -7.98
C GLU A 437 -16.04 -38.32 -8.02
N ALA A 438 -15.98 -39.11 -9.11
CA ALA A 438 -15.00 -40.18 -9.26
C ALA A 438 -13.54 -39.68 -9.35
N PHE A 439 -13.30 -38.53 -9.98
CA PHE A 439 -12.00 -37.87 -10.06
C PHE A 439 -11.57 -37.32 -8.68
N ASN A 440 -12.44 -36.55 -8.02
CA ASN A 440 -12.18 -36.05 -6.67
C ASN A 440 -11.88 -37.19 -5.69
N ASN A 441 -12.69 -38.25 -5.70
CA ASN A 441 -12.52 -39.41 -4.84
C ASN A 441 -11.30 -40.29 -5.19
N ARG A 442 -10.54 -39.96 -6.26
CA ARG A 442 -9.38 -40.70 -6.78
C ARG A 442 -9.72 -42.11 -7.29
N THR A 443 -10.99 -42.37 -7.60
CA THR A 443 -11.47 -43.59 -8.26
C THR A 443 -11.07 -43.60 -9.74
N ILE A 444 -11.04 -42.42 -10.37
CA ILE A 444 -10.44 -42.19 -11.69
C ILE A 444 -9.17 -41.35 -11.49
N LEU A 445 -8.11 -41.76 -12.17
CA LEU A 445 -6.83 -41.04 -12.21
C LEU A 445 -6.60 -40.53 -13.64
N GLU A 446 -6.43 -39.23 -13.79
CA GLU A 446 -6.11 -38.55 -15.04
C GLU A 446 -4.94 -37.60 -14.77
N PRO A 447 -3.68 -38.03 -15.03
CA PRO A 447 -2.49 -37.24 -14.71
C PRO A 447 -2.51 -35.83 -15.31
N ASP A 448 -3.01 -35.68 -16.53
CA ASP A 448 -3.12 -34.39 -17.23
C ASP A 448 -4.10 -33.42 -16.52
N LEU A 449 -5.14 -33.94 -15.86
CA LEU A 449 -6.05 -33.13 -15.03
C LEU A 449 -5.45 -32.84 -13.65
N ASP A 450 -4.79 -33.82 -13.02
CA ASP A 450 -4.07 -33.61 -11.76
C ASP A 450 -3.04 -32.49 -11.88
N ASP A 451 -2.29 -32.48 -12.99
CA ASP A 451 -1.32 -31.46 -13.35
C ASP A 451 -1.97 -30.11 -13.62
N TYR A 452 -3.02 -30.05 -14.46
CA TYR A 452 -3.79 -28.82 -14.69
C TYR A 452 -4.29 -28.19 -13.38
N PHE A 453 -4.87 -28.98 -12.47
CA PHE A 453 -5.34 -28.45 -11.18
C PHE A 453 -4.20 -28.16 -10.20
N MET A 454 -3.03 -28.80 -10.32
CA MET A 454 -1.82 -28.39 -9.60
C MET A 454 -1.40 -26.98 -10.02
N HIS A 455 -1.40 -26.70 -11.33
CA HIS A 455 -1.13 -25.37 -11.86
C HIS A 455 -2.20 -24.34 -11.45
N ASP A 456 -3.51 -24.63 -11.55
CA ASP A 456 -4.58 -23.74 -11.08
C ASP A 456 -4.40 -23.36 -9.59
N ARG A 457 -4.21 -24.36 -8.72
CA ARG A 457 -4.00 -24.10 -7.28
C ARG A 457 -2.71 -23.32 -7.02
N ALA A 458 -1.66 -23.53 -7.80
CA ALA A 458 -0.42 -22.77 -7.73
C ALA A 458 -0.61 -21.30 -8.15
N VAL A 459 -1.37 -21.03 -9.22
CA VAL A 459 -1.73 -19.66 -9.64
C VAL A 459 -2.46 -18.96 -8.49
N ARG A 460 -3.45 -19.60 -7.86
CA ARG A 460 -4.18 -19.05 -6.70
C ARG A 460 -3.30 -18.87 -5.46
N GLU A 461 -2.27 -19.69 -5.27
CA GLU A 461 -1.28 -19.52 -4.19
C GLU A 461 -0.30 -18.36 -4.46
N SER A 462 -0.08 -18.01 -5.71
CA SER A 462 0.74 -16.84 -6.10
C SER A 462 0.06 -15.49 -5.88
N GLY A 463 -1.26 -15.49 -5.63
CA GLY A 463 -2.11 -14.29 -5.59
C GLY A 463 -2.39 -13.64 -6.96
N HIS A 464 -1.81 -14.16 -8.05
CA HIS A 464 -1.96 -13.62 -9.41
C HIS A 464 -2.95 -14.47 -10.25
N ASP A 465 -4.08 -14.90 -9.66
CA ASP A 465 -5.18 -15.59 -10.35
C ASP A 465 -6.08 -14.61 -11.14
N THR A 466 -6.03 -14.55 -12.48
CA THR A 466 -5.11 -15.24 -13.42
C THR A 466 -4.21 -14.30 -14.23
N SER A 467 -3.10 -14.84 -14.75
CA SER A 467 -2.11 -14.19 -15.62
C SER A 467 -1.47 -15.21 -16.55
N TYR A 468 -1.28 -14.86 -17.83
CA TYR A 468 -0.58 -15.68 -18.81
C TYR A 468 0.91 -15.94 -18.48
N ARG A 469 1.48 -15.26 -17.48
CA ARG A 469 2.78 -15.63 -16.89
C ARG A 469 2.76 -17.00 -16.22
N LEU A 470 1.61 -17.41 -15.68
CA LEU A 470 1.49 -18.51 -14.73
C LEU A 470 0.53 -19.64 -15.19
N GLU A 471 -0.43 -19.33 -16.06
CA GLU A 471 -1.39 -20.30 -16.61
C GLU A 471 -0.69 -21.57 -17.13
N ARG A 472 -1.08 -22.75 -16.60
CA ARG A 472 -0.51 -24.08 -16.95
C ARG A 472 1.01 -24.25 -16.75
N THR A 473 1.69 -23.36 -16.02
CA THR A 473 3.15 -23.47 -15.77
C THR A 473 3.55 -23.13 -14.33
N CYS A 474 2.71 -22.41 -13.57
CA CYS A 474 3.00 -21.87 -12.24
C CYS A 474 3.70 -22.84 -11.25
N ALA A 475 3.20 -24.08 -11.13
CA ALA A 475 3.73 -25.08 -10.21
C ALA A 475 5.19 -25.50 -10.47
N ASP A 476 5.70 -25.26 -11.68
CA ASP A 476 7.08 -25.55 -12.09
C ASP A 476 7.98 -24.32 -12.03
N LEU A 477 7.41 -23.12 -11.90
CA LEU A 477 8.16 -21.86 -11.90
C LEU A 477 8.75 -21.55 -10.52
N ALA A 478 10.09 -21.49 -10.46
CA ALA A 478 10.79 -20.76 -9.41
C ALA A 478 10.68 -19.26 -9.72
N THR A 479 9.68 -18.62 -9.14
CA THR A 479 9.31 -17.23 -9.48
C THR A 479 10.18 -16.20 -8.78
N ILE A 480 10.37 -15.03 -9.41
CA ILE A 480 11.09 -13.91 -8.76
C ILE A 480 10.31 -13.36 -7.56
N ASP A 481 8.98 -13.39 -7.60
CA ASP A 481 8.13 -12.94 -6.50
C ASP A 481 8.42 -13.71 -5.19
N LEU A 482 8.14 -15.02 -5.13
CA LEU A 482 8.32 -15.86 -3.95
C LEU A 482 9.76 -15.84 -3.46
N ASN A 483 10.73 -15.98 -4.36
CA ASN A 483 12.13 -16.06 -3.97
C ASN A 483 12.69 -14.72 -3.46
N SER A 484 12.12 -13.58 -3.89
CA SER A 484 12.39 -12.28 -3.25
C SER A 484 11.82 -12.21 -1.83
N LEU A 485 10.60 -12.71 -1.62
CA LEU A 485 9.96 -12.74 -0.29
C LEU A 485 10.68 -13.67 0.68
N LEU A 486 11.15 -14.84 0.21
CA LEU A 486 11.93 -15.76 1.04
C LEU A 486 13.32 -15.22 1.38
N TYR A 487 13.97 -14.50 0.46
CA TYR A 487 15.19 -13.75 0.79
C TYR A 487 14.92 -12.69 1.88
N LYS A 488 13.78 -12.00 1.82
CA LYS A 488 13.38 -11.04 2.85
C LYS A 488 13.13 -11.71 4.20
N TYR A 489 12.46 -12.86 4.24
CA TYR A 489 12.30 -13.68 5.45
C TYR A 489 13.67 -14.04 6.05
N GLU A 490 14.60 -14.55 5.24
CA GLU A 490 15.94 -14.94 5.71
C GLU A 490 16.71 -13.76 6.32
N VAL A 491 16.71 -12.60 5.65
CA VAL A 491 17.38 -11.38 6.12
C VAL A 491 16.71 -10.79 7.36
N ASP A 492 15.38 -10.78 7.43
CA ASP A 492 14.65 -10.28 8.59
C ASP A 492 14.83 -11.18 9.81
N ILE A 493 14.73 -12.50 9.67
CA ILE A 493 14.94 -13.45 10.76
C ILE A 493 16.37 -13.32 11.30
N ALA A 494 17.37 -13.23 10.42
CA ALA A 494 18.76 -12.96 10.81
C ALA A 494 18.91 -11.66 11.62
N ARG A 495 18.33 -10.56 11.11
CA ARG A 495 18.33 -9.24 11.76
C ARG A 495 17.63 -9.27 13.12
N ILE A 496 16.46 -9.88 13.20
CA ILE A 496 15.64 -9.93 14.42
C ILE A 496 16.34 -10.74 15.52
N ILE A 497 16.87 -11.93 15.18
CA ILE A 497 17.61 -12.77 16.13
C ILE A 497 18.84 -12.02 16.68
N ARG A 498 19.60 -11.37 15.80
CA ARG A 498 20.80 -10.60 16.16
C ARG A 498 20.50 -9.39 17.06
N VAL A 499 19.48 -8.60 16.72
CA VAL A 499 19.21 -7.30 17.37
C VAL A 499 18.33 -7.46 18.62
N HIS A 500 17.38 -8.40 18.63
CA HIS A 500 16.37 -8.49 19.67
C HIS A 500 16.44 -9.77 20.52
N PHE A 501 17.31 -10.73 20.20
CA PHE A 501 17.42 -12.01 20.91
C PHE A 501 18.88 -12.45 21.15
N ASP A 502 19.81 -11.50 21.23
CA ASP A 502 21.21 -11.76 21.67
C ASP A 502 21.91 -12.85 20.82
N ASP A 503 21.56 -12.86 19.52
CA ASP A 503 21.93 -13.85 18.49
C ASP A 503 21.49 -15.31 18.74
N LYS A 504 20.56 -15.54 19.69
CA LYS A 504 20.12 -16.87 20.13
C LYS A 504 18.61 -16.93 20.41
N LEU A 505 17.84 -17.41 19.45
CA LEU A 505 16.41 -17.67 19.63
C LEU A 505 16.14 -19.16 19.84
N ALA A 506 15.73 -19.54 21.04
CA ALA A 506 15.32 -20.92 21.34
C ALA A 506 13.93 -21.23 20.75
N VAL A 507 13.83 -22.32 19.98
CA VAL A 507 12.57 -22.78 19.38
C VAL A 507 11.87 -23.77 20.30
N PRO A 508 10.65 -23.48 20.81
CA PRO A 508 9.89 -24.39 21.65
C PRO A 508 9.18 -25.46 20.81
N ALA A 509 8.67 -26.51 21.47
CA ALA A 509 8.19 -27.73 20.82
C ALA A 509 7.07 -27.49 19.78
N GLU A 510 6.14 -26.58 20.05
CA GLU A 510 5.00 -26.25 19.18
C GLU A 510 5.39 -25.52 17.88
N PHE A 511 6.62 -24.97 17.82
CA PHE A 511 7.22 -24.34 16.65
C PHE A 511 8.33 -25.18 15.99
N CYS A 512 8.66 -26.36 16.52
CA CYS A 512 9.60 -27.28 15.89
C CYS A 512 9.02 -27.90 14.61
N THR A 513 9.87 -28.10 13.59
CA THR A 513 9.50 -28.70 12.29
C THR A 513 10.56 -29.68 11.82
N GLY A 514 10.16 -30.80 11.22
CA GLY A 514 11.10 -31.81 10.72
C GLY A 514 12.00 -32.34 11.83
N ASN A 515 13.31 -32.31 11.60
CA ASN A 515 14.32 -32.84 12.52
C ASN A 515 14.73 -31.87 13.66
N MET A 516 14.00 -30.77 13.87
CA MET A 516 14.30 -29.81 14.94
C MET A 516 13.98 -30.38 16.32
N VAL A 517 14.86 -30.13 17.29
CA VAL A 517 14.64 -30.50 18.70
C VAL A 517 14.12 -29.30 19.52
N PRO A 518 13.21 -29.51 20.49
CA PRO A 518 12.78 -28.45 21.40
C PRO A 518 13.98 -27.83 22.15
N GLY A 519 14.05 -26.50 22.18
CA GLY A 519 15.17 -25.75 22.75
C GLY A 519 16.34 -25.53 21.79
N GLN A 520 16.28 -26.04 20.54
CA GLN A 520 17.27 -25.73 19.51
C GLN A 520 17.40 -24.21 19.31
N LEU A 521 18.63 -23.73 19.23
CA LEU A 521 18.95 -22.31 19.05
C LEU A 521 19.06 -21.97 17.56
N GLU A 522 18.25 -21.00 17.13
CA GLU A 522 18.42 -20.30 15.87
C GLU A 522 19.34 -19.09 16.07
N THR A 523 20.31 -18.93 15.17
CA THR A 523 21.34 -17.87 15.20
C THR A 523 21.37 -17.13 13.87
N SER A 524 21.70 -15.84 13.86
CA SER A 524 21.66 -15.05 12.62
C SER A 524 22.63 -15.57 11.56
N ALA A 525 23.73 -16.21 11.96
CA ALA A 525 24.70 -16.83 11.05
C ALA A 525 24.11 -17.96 10.18
N LEU A 526 23.09 -18.69 10.66
CA LEU A 526 22.39 -19.71 9.86
C LEU A 526 21.59 -19.05 8.73
N TRP A 527 20.83 -18.02 9.07
CA TRP A 527 19.95 -17.30 8.15
C TRP A 527 20.71 -16.40 7.16
N ASP A 528 21.84 -15.83 7.58
CA ASP A 528 22.81 -15.16 6.71
C ASP A 528 23.42 -16.10 5.66
N ARG A 529 23.59 -17.40 5.97
CA ARG A 529 24.03 -18.39 4.97
C ARG A 529 22.92 -18.72 3.98
N ALA A 530 21.68 -18.87 4.45
CA ALA A 530 20.51 -19.09 3.59
C ALA A 530 20.31 -17.93 2.59
N SER A 531 20.28 -16.67 3.08
CA SER A 531 20.10 -15.50 2.21
C SER A 531 21.20 -15.31 1.17
N ARG A 532 22.47 -15.60 1.52
CA ARG A 532 23.58 -15.63 0.55
C ARG A 532 23.41 -16.72 -0.50
N ALA A 533 22.98 -17.92 -0.10
CA ALA A 533 22.72 -19.03 -1.03
C ALA A 533 21.56 -18.70 -1.98
N ARG A 534 20.43 -18.21 -1.45
CA ARG A 534 19.27 -17.81 -2.26
C ARG A 534 19.60 -16.67 -3.22
N LYS A 535 20.30 -15.62 -2.77
CA LYS A 535 20.75 -14.52 -3.64
C LYS A 535 21.67 -15.00 -4.76
N LYS A 536 22.54 -15.98 -4.51
CA LYS A 536 23.36 -16.62 -5.55
C LYS A 536 22.51 -17.39 -6.56
N ALA A 537 21.51 -18.15 -6.09
CA ALA A 537 20.58 -18.89 -6.96
C ALA A 537 19.70 -17.94 -7.80
N ILE A 538 19.09 -16.91 -7.19
CA ILE A 538 18.30 -15.89 -7.90
C ILE A 538 19.13 -15.21 -9.00
N ASN A 539 20.36 -14.78 -8.70
CA ASN A 539 21.23 -14.16 -9.71
C ASN A 539 21.71 -15.13 -10.80
N LYS A 540 21.69 -16.45 -10.56
CA LYS A 540 22.06 -17.47 -11.55
C LYS A 540 20.89 -17.82 -12.49
N TYR A 541 19.69 -17.97 -11.95
CA TYR A 541 18.54 -18.52 -12.67
C TYR A 541 17.53 -17.46 -13.13
N LEU A 542 17.38 -16.37 -12.37
CA LEU A 542 16.31 -15.39 -12.56
C LEU A 542 16.79 -14.07 -13.17
N TRP A 543 18.04 -13.64 -12.94
CA TRP A 543 18.56 -12.40 -13.53
C TRP A 543 18.82 -12.56 -15.04
N ASN A 544 18.46 -11.54 -15.82
CA ASN A 544 18.82 -11.42 -17.23
C ASN A 544 19.59 -10.10 -17.46
N GLU A 545 20.87 -10.21 -17.80
CA GLU A 545 21.77 -9.07 -17.95
C GLU A 545 21.49 -8.24 -19.23
N GLU A 546 20.98 -8.87 -20.29
CA GLU A 546 20.65 -8.20 -21.56
C GLU A 546 19.38 -7.33 -21.43
N LYS A 547 18.37 -7.86 -20.73
CA LYS A 547 17.07 -7.20 -20.48
C LYS A 547 17.05 -6.32 -19.22
N GLY A 548 18.12 -6.38 -18.41
CA GLY A 548 18.24 -5.58 -17.20
C GLY A 548 17.18 -5.85 -16.14
N MET A 549 16.60 -7.05 -16.09
CA MET A 549 15.51 -7.40 -15.18
C MET A 549 15.51 -8.88 -14.78
N PHE A 550 14.70 -9.23 -13.78
CA PHE A 550 14.51 -10.60 -13.34
C PHE A 550 13.28 -11.23 -14.01
N PHE A 551 13.40 -12.51 -14.35
CA PHE A 551 12.37 -13.39 -14.91
C PHE A 551 12.21 -14.64 -14.06
N ASP A 552 11.08 -15.33 -14.20
CA ASP A 552 10.84 -16.62 -13.56
C ASP A 552 11.63 -17.74 -14.26
N TYR A 553 11.94 -18.83 -13.55
CA TYR A 553 12.68 -19.98 -14.11
C TYR A 553 11.86 -21.26 -14.01
N ASN A 554 11.64 -21.95 -15.13
CA ASN A 554 10.93 -23.23 -15.12
C ASN A 554 11.91 -24.34 -14.70
N THR A 555 11.62 -24.97 -13.56
CA THR A 555 12.46 -26.02 -12.95
C THR A 555 12.37 -27.37 -13.65
N VAL A 556 11.33 -27.60 -14.47
CA VAL A 556 11.12 -28.84 -15.22
C VAL A 556 11.79 -28.78 -16.60
N SER A 557 11.58 -27.72 -17.38
CA SER A 557 12.31 -27.51 -18.64
C SER A 557 13.75 -27.02 -18.44
N GLN A 558 14.07 -26.52 -17.24
CA GLN A 558 15.35 -25.93 -16.87
C GLN A 558 15.71 -24.63 -17.63
N GLU A 559 14.68 -23.87 -18.04
CA GLU A 559 14.81 -22.66 -18.85
C GLU A 559 14.25 -21.40 -18.15
N GLN A 560 14.93 -20.27 -18.34
CA GLN A 560 14.43 -18.96 -17.92
C GLN A 560 13.28 -18.52 -18.83
N GLN A 561 12.19 -18.04 -18.23
CA GLN A 561 11.02 -17.52 -18.94
C GLN A 561 11.30 -16.12 -19.50
N THR A 562 10.50 -15.69 -20.48
CA THR A 562 10.63 -14.38 -21.14
C THR A 562 9.51 -13.39 -20.79
N TYR A 563 8.67 -13.72 -19.80
CA TYR A 563 7.52 -12.88 -19.41
C TYR A 563 7.95 -11.68 -18.56
N GLU A 564 7.85 -10.48 -19.12
CA GLU A 564 8.22 -9.21 -18.50
C GLU A 564 7.13 -8.77 -17.49
N SER A 565 7.40 -8.90 -16.18
CA SER A 565 6.45 -8.58 -15.10
C SER A 565 7.00 -7.56 -14.10
N ALA A 566 6.12 -6.73 -13.53
CA ALA A 566 6.45 -5.80 -12.45
C ALA A 566 6.89 -6.48 -11.14
N THR A 567 6.70 -7.81 -10.99
CA THR A 567 7.26 -8.57 -9.87
C THR A 567 8.80 -8.53 -9.82
N THR A 568 9.48 -8.18 -10.92
CA THR A 568 10.93 -7.88 -10.93
C THR A 568 11.35 -6.89 -9.84
N PHE A 569 10.52 -5.86 -9.55
CA PHE A 569 10.83 -4.85 -8.53
C PHE A 569 10.76 -5.37 -7.09
N TRP A 570 10.23 -6.58 -6.87
CA TRP A 570 10.24 -7.21 -5.55
C TRP A 570 11.67 -7.57 -5.12
N ALA A 571 12.59 -7.76 -6.07
CA ALA A 571 14.02 -7.90 -5.82
C ALA A 571 14.64 -6.64 -5.17
N MET A 572 14.17 -5.45 -5.58
CA MET A 572 14.56 -4.18 -4.97
C MET A 572 13.87 -4.00 -3.60
N TRP A 573 12.58 -4.30 -3.48
CA TRP A 573 11.87 -4.27 -2.19
C TRP A 573 12.57 -5.12 -1.12
N ALA A 574 12.93 -6.36 -1.48
CA ALA A 574 13.63 -7.29 -0.60
C ALA A 574 15.08 -6.86 -0.29
N GLY A 575 15.70 -6.03 -1.13
CA GLY A 575 17.12 -5.67 -1.06
C GLY A 575 18.05 -6.77 -1.55
N LEU A 576 17.60 -7.63 -2.47
CA LEU A 576 18.43 -8.69 -3.04
C LEU A 576 19.23 -8.21 -4.25
N ALA A 577 18.70 -7.28 -5.04
CA ALA A 577 19.40 -6.72 -6.20
C ALA A 577 20.72 -6.02 -5.77
N SER A 578 21.73 -6.04 -6.62
CA SER A 578 22.91 -5.16 -6.47
C SER A 578 22.56 -3.73 -6.93
N PRO A 579 23.33 -2.70 -6.53
CA PRO A 579 23.13 -1.34 -7.03
C PRO A 579 23.13 -1.26 -8.57
N LYS A 580 24.05 -1.98 -9.23
CA LYS A 580 24.10 -2.08 -10.70
C LYS A 580 22.81 -2.64 -11.29
N GLN A 581 22.26 -3.71 -10.71
CA GLN A 581 20.99 -4.29 -11.16
C GLN A 581 19.82 -3.32 -10.94
N GLY A 582 19.81 -2.56 -9.84
CA GLY A 582 18.82 -1.49 -9.60
C GLY A 582 18.83 -0.42 -10.69
N GLU A 583 20.01 0.10 -11.02
CA GLU A 583 20.19 1.06 -12.14
C GLU A 583 19.73 0.48 -13.48
N GLN A 584 20.08 -0.78 -13.78
CA GLN A 584 19.64 -1.46 -15.01
C GLN A 584 18.12 -1.62 -15.07
N MET A 585 17.49 -2.00 -13.95
CA MET A 585 16.02 -2.12 -13.86
C MET A 585 15.32 -0.76 -14.03
N VAL A 586 15.88 0.32 -13.49
CA VAL A 586 15.34 1.67 -13.69
C VAL A 586 15.52 2.16 -15.13
N ALA A 587 16.66 1.88 -15.75
CA ALA A 587 16.93 2.27 -17.13
C ALA A 587 16.15 1.45 -18.18
N GLN A 588 15.82 0.19 -17.90
CA GLN A 588 15.30 -0.76 -18.89
C GLN A 588 13.89 -1.30 -18.58
N ALA A 589 13.61 -1.67 -17.32
CA ALA A 589 12.32 -2.27 -16.95
C ALA A 589 11.24 -1.22 -16.66
N ILE A 590 11.58 -0.08 -16.06
CA ILE A 590 10.61 1.00 -15.81
C ILE A 590 9.98 1.52 -17.12
N PRO A 591 10.74 1.86 -18.19
CA PRO A 591 10.14 2.41 -19.42
C PRO A 591 9.15 1.47 -20.15
N ILE A 592 9.27 0.15 -19.98
CA ILE A 592 8.38 -0.83 -20.62
C ILE A 592 7.16 -1.20 -19.76
N LEU A 593 7.21 -0.93 -18.44
CA LEU A 593 6.13 -1.20 -17.50
C LEU A 593 5.36 0.06 -17.04
N GLU A 594 5.93 1.26 -17.19
CA GLU A 594 5.28 2.52 -16.81
C GLU A 594 4.20 2.94 -17.82
N ALA A 595 2.99 3.16 -17.32
CA ALA A 595 1.83 3.67 -18.05
C ALA A 595 1.32 5.00 -17.44
N ALA A 596 0.18 5.49 -17.91
CA ALA A 596 -0.40 6.76 -17.47
C ALA A 596 -0.81 6.75 -15.98
N GLY A 597 -1.30 5.60 -15.49
CA GLY A 597 -1.78 5.40 -14.12
C GLY A 597 -0.79 4.71 -13.17
N GLY A 598 0.47 4.49 -13.56
CA GLY A 598 1.46 3.76 -12.75
C GLY A 598 2.06 2.56 -13.49
N LEU A 599 2.45 1.51 -12.76
CA LEU A 599 3.04 0.30 -13.35
C LEU A 599 1.97 -0.70 -13.82
N LEU A 600 2.21 -1.26 -15.00
CA LEU A 600 1.53 -2.43 -15.56
C LEU A 600 1.96 -3.72 -14.84
N SER A 601 1.05 -4.68 -14.73
CA SER A 601 1.36 -6.01 -14.15
C SER A 601 2.40 -6.80 -14.97
N GLY A 602 2.33 -6.64 -16.29
CA GLY A 602 3.30 -7.12 -17.28
C GLY A 602 3.11 -6.40 -18.61
N THR A 603 4.03 -6.60 -19.55
CA THR A 603 4.00 -5.84 -20.81
C THR A 603 2.95 -6.39 -21.79
N ARG A 604 2.49 -5.53 -22.72
CA ARG A 604 1.62 -5.96 -23.83
C ARG A 604 2.30 -7.05 -24.68
N HIS A 605 3.62 -6.97 -24.84
CA HIS A 605 4.41 -7.93 -25.59
C HIS A 605 4.35 -9.33 -24.93
N SER A 606 4.69 -9.43 -23.64
CA SER A 606 4.69 -10.71 -22.92
C SER A 606 3.30 -11.31 -22.76
N ARG A 607 2.27 -10.50 -22.50
CA ARG A 607 0.88 -10.98 -22.53
C ARG A 607 0.52 -11.57 -23.91
N GLY A 608 0.96 -10.90 -24.99
CA GLY A 608 0.65 -11.26 -26.37
C GLY A 608 -0.77 -10.85 -26.81
N GLU A 609 -1.25 -11.47 -27.88
CA GLU A 609 -2.57 -11.21 -28.46
C GLU A 609 -3.71 -11.85 -27.64
N VAL A 610 -4.85 -11.17 -27.62
CA VAL A 610 -6.07 -11.61 -26.91
C VAL A 610 -7.23 -11.70 -27.90
N GLY A 611 -8.14 -12.63 -27.64
CA GLY A 611 -9.31 -12.91 -28.48
C GLY A 611 -10.31 -13.80 -27.74
N ILE A 612 -11.31 -14.32 -28.45
CA ILE A 612 -12.38 -15.16 -27.85
C ILE A 612 -11.79 -16.42 -27.19
N GLU A 613 -10.88 -17.12 -27.88
CA GLU A 613 -10.19 -18.32 -27.38
C GLU A 613 -9.06 -18.03 -26.38
N ARG A 614 -8.68 -16.75 -26.22
CA ARG A 614 -7.58 -16.29 -25.35
C ARG A 614 -7.95 -14.94 -24.72
N PRO A 615 -8.94 -14.91 -23.80
CA PRO A 615 -9.48 -13.67 -23.25
C PRO A 615 -8.46 -12.97 -22.35
N ASN A 616 -8.61 -11.66 -22.14
CA ASN A 616 -7.67 -10.92 -21.29
C ASN A 616 -7.75 -11.42 -19.83
N ARG A 617 -6.60 -11.58 -19.18
CA ARG A 617 -6.52 -12.00 -17.76
C ARG A 617 -6.31 -10.80 -16.85
N GLN A 618 -6.77 -10.90 -15.61
CA GLN A 618 -6.84 -9.74 -14.72
C GLN A 618 -5.48 -9.27 -14.16
N TRP A 619 -4.47 -10.15 -14.07
CA TRP A 619 -3.11 -9.81 -13.63
C TRP A 619 -2.12 -9.56 -14.80
N ASP A 620 -2.63 -9.19 -15.97
CA ASP A 620 -1.84 -8.87 -17.17
C ASP A 620 -2.11 -7.44 -17.69
N TYR A 621 -1.39 -7.03 -18.74
CA TYR A 621 -1.66 -5.80 -19.49
C TYR A 621 -3.15 -5.71 -19.93
N PRO A 622 -3.86 -4.58 -19.71
CA PRO A 622 -3.36 -3.25 -19.34
C PRO A 622 -3.46 -2.92 -17.83
N TYR A 623 -3.69 -3.91 -16.96
CA TYR A 623 -4.07 -3.65 -15.57
C TYR A 623 -2.86 -3.41 -14.67
N GLY A 624 -3.05 -2.55 -13.67
CA GLY A 624 -2.11 -2.31 -12.58
C GLY A 624 -2.80 -2.50 -11.22
N TRP A 625 -2.08 -3.12 -10.29
CA TRP A 625 -2.61 -3.49 -8.97
C TRP A 625 -1.79 -2.84 -7.85
N ALA A 626 -2.49 -2.44 -6.77
CA ALA A 626 -1.89 -1.75 -5.63
C ALA A 626 -0.64 -2.43 -5.03
N PRO A 627 -0.60 -3.77 -4.80
CA PRO A 627 0.58 -4.46 -4.29
C PRO A 627 1.85 -4.19 -5.09
N GLN A 628 1.75 -4.26 -6.43
CA GLN A 628 2.90 -4.09 -7.32
C GLN A 628 3.44 -2.65 -7.26
N GLN A 629 2.55 -1.66 -7.15
CA GLN A 629 2.97 -0.26 -6.98
C GLN A 629 3.69 -0.05 -5.65
N MET A 630 3.07 -0.47 -4.54
CA MET A 630 3.58 -0.24 -3.17
C MET A 630 4.94 -0.89 -2.93
N LEU A 631 5.14 -2.12 -3.44
CA LEU A 631 6.41 -2.84 -3.38
C LEU A 631 7.46 -2.16 -4.27
N ALA A 632 7.10 -1.79 -5.51
CA ALA A 632 8.02 -1.11 -6.43
C ALA A 632 8.47 0.26 -5.90
N TRP A 633 7.58 1.10 -5.39
CA TRP A 633 7.96 2.40 -4.81
C TRP A 633 8.97 2.22 -3.66
N THR A 634 8.66 1.32 -2.72
CA THR A 634 9.53 1.03 -1.58
C THR A 634 10.89 0.46 -2.02
N GLY A 635 10.92 -0.35 -3.08
CA GLY A 635 12.13 -0.85 -3.72
C GLY A 635 12.96 0.27 -4.37
N LEU A 636 12.33 1.15 -5.16
CA LEU A 636 12.98 2.30 -5.80
C LEU A 636 13.60 3.24 -4.77
N GLN A 637 12.85 3.60 -3.72
CA GLN A 637 13.35 4.43 -2.61
C GLN A 637 14.55 3.80 -1.90
N ARG A 638 14.53 2.48 -1.66
CA ARG A 638 15.65 1.74 -1.04
C ARG A 638 16.94 1.81 -1.86
N TYR A 639 16.86 1.99 -3.17
CA TYR A 639 18.00 2.07 -4.09
C TYR A 639 18.34 3.52 -4.49
N GLY A 640 17.65 4.53 -3.93
CA GLY A 640 17.95 5.95 -4.16
C GLY A 640 17.13 6.62 -5.26
N HIS A 641 16.27 5.89 -5.97
CA HIS A 641 15.44 6.40 -7.07
C HIS A 641 14.13 7.02 -6.56
N GLN A 642 14.27 8.01 -5.67
CA GLN A 642 13.17 8.72 -5.02
C GLN A 642 12.28 9.47 -6.03
N ASP A 643 12.87 10.05 -7.07
CA ASP A 643 12.19 10.75 -8.15
C ASP A 643 11.28 9.82 -8.97
N VAL A 644 11.74 8.61 -9.29
CA VAL A 644 10.96 7.58 -9.99
C VAL A 644 9.84 7.06 -9.10
N ALA A 645 10.11 6.85 -7.80
CA ALA A 645 9.08 6.48 -6.83
C ALA A 645 7.99 7.56 -6.70
N GLU A 646 8.37 8.83 -6.61
CA GLU A 646 7.44 9.97 -6.56
C GLU A 646 6.61 10.09 -7.86
N ARG A 647 7.23 9.91 -9.03
CA ARG A 647 6.53 9.89 -10.34
C ARG A 647 5.46 8.81 -10.41
N LEU A 648 5.83 7.57 -10.08
CA LEU A 648 4.90 6.44 -10.14
C LEU A 648 3.80 6.53 -9.08
N ALA A 649 4.13 6.99 -7.87
CA ALA A 649 3.14 7.28 -6.84
C ALA A 649 2.16 8.36 -7.29
N TYR A 650 2.65 9.48 -7.86
CA TYR A 650 1.78 10.52 -8.40
C TYR A 650 0.82 9.99 -9.45
N LYS A 651 1.31 9.22 -10.44
CA LYS A 651 0.48 8.66 -11.52
C LYS A 651 -0.64 7.77 -11.00
N TRP A 652 -0.35 6.89 -10.05
CA TRP A 652 -1.33 6.02 -9.39
C TRP A 652 -2.35 6.81 -8.55
N LEU A 653 -1.89 7.75 -7.73
CA LEU A 653 -2.76 8.57 -6.90
C LEU A 653 -3.62 9.52 -7.73
N TYR A 654 -3.10 10.04 -8.85
CA TYR A 654 -3.86 10.84 -9.81
C TYR A 654 -5.00 10.02 -10.41
N MET A 655 -4.71 8.81 -10.88
CA MET A 655 -5.71 7.90 -11.46
C MET A 655 -6.84 7.57 -10.47
N ILE A 656 -6.51 7.24 -9.21
CA ILE A 656 -7.51 7.00 -8.16
C ILE A 656 -8.31 8.28 -7.86
N THR A 657 -7.63 9.43 -7.69
CA THR A 657 -8.30 10.70 -7.35
C THR A 657 -9.23 11.15 -8.48
N LYS A 658 -8.82 10.97 -9.75
CA LYS A 658 -9.61 11.25 -10.95
C LYS A 658 -10.87 10.36 -11.01
N ALA A 659 -10.73 9.06 -10.76
CA ALA A 659 -11.88 8.15 -10.68
C ALA A 659 -12.84 8.55 -9.54
N PHE A 660 -12.30 8.81 -8.34
CA PHE A 660 -13.06 9.23 -7.16
C PHE A 660 -13.86 10.53 -7.39
N VAL A 661 -13.28 11.52 -8.08
CA VAL A 661 -13.93 12.80 -8.38
C VAL A 661 -15.02 12.68 -9.44
N ASP A 662 -14.77 11.91 -10.49
CA ASP A 662 -15.62 11.89 -11.69
C ASP A 662 -16.73 10.83 -11.64
N TYR A 663 -16.54 9.76 -10.85
CA TYR A 663 -17.41 8.59 -10.76
C TYR A 663 -17.87 8.38 -9.31
N ASN A 664 -18.58 9.37 -8.79
CA ASN A 664 -19.37 9.31 -7.56
C ASN A 664 -18.64 8.78 -6.29
N GLY A 665 -17.34 9.06 -6.14
CA GLY A 665 -16.55 8.60 -5.00
C GLY A 665 -16.07 7.14 -5.09
N VAL A 666 -16.10 6.54 -6.29
CA VAL A 666 -15.71 5.13 -6.50
C VAL A 666 -14.25 4.85 -6.11
N VAL A 667 -14.05 3.71 -5.44
CA VAL A 667 -12.74 3.10 -5.18
C VAL A 667 -12.89 1.61 -5.44
N VAL A 668 -12.11 1.07 -6.37
CA VAL A 668 -12.20 -0.31 -6.86
C VAL A 668 -10.99 -1.16 -6.48
N GLU A 669 -11.09 -2.47 -6.67
CA GLU A 669 -10.02 -3.46 -6.45
C GLU A 669 -8.77 -3.22 -7.32
N LYS A 670 -8.96 -2.97 -8.62
CA LYS A 670 -7.92 -2.90 -9.65
C LYS A 670 -8.24 -1.84 -10.71
N TYR A 671 -7.24 -1.41 -11.49
CA TYR A 671 -7.41 -0.35 -12.49
C TYR A 671 -6.74 -0.67 -13.83
N ASP A 672 -7.33 -0.20 -14.93
CA ASP A 672 -6.66 -0.09 -16.24
C ASP A 672 -5.75 1.15 -16.22
N VAL A 673 -4.45 0.95 -15.99
CA VAL A 673 -3.46 2.04 -15.88
C VAL A 673 -3.13 2.69 -17.22
N THR A 674 -3.76 2.26 -18.32
CA THR A 674 -3.61 2.86 -19.66
C THR A 674 -4.74 3.81 -20.02
N ARG A 675 -5.90 3.74 -19.35
CA ARG A 675 -7.06 4.61 -19.59
C ARG A 675 -6.99 5.92 -18.79
N PRO A 676 -7.10 7.10 -19.44
CA PRO A 676 -7.07 8.38 -18.73
C PRO A 676 -8.45 8.88 -18.25
N VAL A 677 -9.56 8.32 -18.76
CA VAL A 677 -10.93 8.78 -18.47
C VAL A 677 -11.59 7.94 -17.39
N ASP A 678 -11.75 6.64 -17.67
CA ASP A 678 -12.53 5.64 -16.93
C ASP A 678 -11.67 4.47 -16.37
N PRO A 679 -10.51 4.71 -15.73
CA PRO A 679 -9.55 3.65 -15.36
C PRO A 679 -10.09 2.60 -14.38
N HIS A 680 -11.22 2.88 -13.72
CA HIS A 680 -11.90 1.97 -12.80
C HIS A 680 -12.75 0.90 -13.52
N ARG A 681 -13.00 1.03 -14.84
CA ARG A 681 -13.72 0.04 -15.64
C ARG A 681 -12.79 -1.08 -16.07
N VAL A 682 -12.92 -2.22 -15.42
CA VAL A 682 -12.14 -3.44 -15.68
C VAL A 682 -13.10 -4.61 -15.85
N ASP A 683 -13.30 -5.03 -17.09
CA ASP A 683 -14.26 -6.08 -17.49
C ASP A 683 -13.58 -7.47 -17.62
N ALA A 684 -12.34 -7.63 -17.13
CA ALA A 684 -11.64 -8.91 -17.16
C ALA A 684 -12.22 -9.88 -16.12
N GLU A 685 -12.41 -11.13 -16.52
CA GLU A 685 -12.91 -12.23 -15.68
C GLU A 685 -14.23 -11.86 -14.98
N TYR A 686 -14.22 -11.70 -13.65
CA TYR A 686 -15.41 -11.37 -12.84
C TYR A 686 -15.71 -9.87 -12.74
N GLY A 687 -15.06 -9.06 -13.57
CA GLY A 687 -15.14 -7.62 -13.52
C GLY A 687 -14.41 -7.03 -12.31
N ASN A 688 -14.76 -5.81 -11.95
CA ASN A 688 -14.15 -5.06 -10.85
C ASN A 688 -15.04 -5.04 -9.61
N GLN A 689 -14.45 -5.23 -8.43
CA GLN A 689 -15.19 -5.07 -7.16
C GLN A 689 -15.15 -3.60 -6.72
N GLY A 690 -16.23 -3.11 -6.11
CA GLY A 690 -16.34 -1.75 -5.54
C GLY A 690 -17.00 -0.69 -6.43
N SER A 691 -17.38 -1.02 -7.68
CA SER A 691 -18.12 -0.11 -8.59
C SER A 691 -19.64 -0.18 -8.43
N ASP A 692 -20.20 -1.35 -8.08
CA ASP A 692 -21.63 -1.53 -7.84
C ASP A 692 -22.01 -1.08 -6.43
N PHE A 693 -22.43 0.18 -6.32
CA PHE A 693 -23.01 0.75 -5.10
C PHE A 693 -24.04 1.83 -5.45
N LYS A 694 -24.95 2.10 -4.52
CA LYS A 694 -25.97 3.15 -4.66
C LYS A 694 -25.68 4.29 -3.68
N GLY A 695 -25.57 5.50 -4.22
CA GLY A 695 -25.42 6.75 -3.45
C GLY A 695 -24.00 6.98 -2.94
N VAL A 696 -23.48 6.07 -2.10
CA VAL A 696 -22.18 6.23 -1.42
C VAL A 696 -21.37 4.94 -1.34
N ALA A 697 -20.09 5.01 -1.76
CA ALA A 697 -19.13 3.93 -1.58
C ALA A 697 -18.76 3.82 -0.09
N ARG A 698 -18.91 2.63 0.50
CA ARG A 698 -18.82 2.45 1.97
C ARG A 698 -17.43 2.09 2.48
N GLU A 699 -16.62 1.44 1.66
CA GLU A 699 -15.42 0.74 2.11
C GLU A 699 -14.26 0.70 1.11
N GLY A 700 -14.50 0.93 -0.18
CA GLY A 700 -13.46 0.82 -1.21
C GLY A 700 -12.89 -0.60 -1.28
N PHE A 701 -11.56 -0.71 -1.36
CA PHE A 701 -10.86 -2.00 -1.31
C PHE A 701 -9.55 -1.88 -0.50
N GLY A 702 -9.26 -2.85 0.36
CA GLY A 702 -8.24 -2.80 1.40
C GLY A 702 -6.85 -2.37 0.90
N TRP A 703 -6.28 -3.06 -0.09
CA TRP A 703 -4.97 -2.65 -0.62
C TRP A 703 -4.98 -1.32 -1.39
N VAL A 704 -6.13 -0.85 -1.89
CA VAL A 704 -6.22 0.39 -2.69
C VAL A 704 -6.30 1.56 -1.73
N ASN A 705 -7.13 1.44 -0.70
CA ASN A 705 -7.16 2.29 0.47
C ASN A 705 -5.75 2.46 1.07
N ALA A 706 -5.02 1.35 1.26
CA ALA A 706 -3.65 1.37 1.74
C ALA A 706 -2.69 2.04 0.74
N SER A 707 -2.74 1.70 -0.55
CA SER A 707 -1.88 2.29 -1.58
C SER A 707 -2.06 3.80 -1.68
N TYR A 708 -3.27 4.31 -1.45
CA TYR A 708 -3.58 5.73 -1.48
C TYR A 708 -2.89 6.46 -0.33
N VAL A 709 -3.13 6.04 0.92
CA VAL A 709 -2.53 6.71 2.09
C VAL A 709 -1.02 6.46 2.21
N TYR A 710 -0.52 5.31 1.75
CA TYR A 710 0.92 4.99 1.71
C TYR A 710 1.63 5.78 0.61
N GLY A 711 1.10 5.80 -0.62
CA GLY A 711 1.65 6.59 -1.72
C GLY A 711 1.66 8.08 -1.41
N MET A 712 0.65 8.58 -0.68
CA MET A 712 0.65 9.97 -0.21
C MET A 712 1.88 10.30 0.65
N GLN A 713 2.42 9.38 1.46
CA GLN A 713 3.66 9.61 2.24
C GLN A 713 4.88 9.86 1.34
N ILE A 714 4.85 9.37 0.10
CA ILE A 714 5.92 9.53 -0.89
C ILE A 714 5.78 10.89 -1.59
N CYS A 715 4.56 11.32 -1.91
CA CYS A 715 4.31 12.59 -2.59
C CYS A 715 4.52 13.83 -1.69
N ASN A 716 5.29 14.79 -2.23
CA ASN A 716 5.54 16.08 -1.59
C ASN A 716 4.31 17.02 -1.59
N VAL A 717 4.42 18.18 -0.92
CA VAL A 717 3.30 19.12 -0.73
C VAL A 717 2.78 19.73 -2.04
N HIS A 718 3.65 19.96 -3.03
CA HIS A 718 3.24 20.49 -4.34
C HIS A 718 2.46 19.44 -5.13
N MET A 719 2.95 18.19 -5.11
CA MET A 719 2.25 17.04 -5.70
C MET A 719 0.84 16.86 -5.13
N ARG A 720 0.70 16.86 -3.79
CA ARG A 720 -0.60 16.70 -3.11
C ARG A 720 -1.60 17.80 -3.50
N ARG A 721 -1.14 19.04 -3.68
CA ARG A 721 -1.98 20.15 -4.16
C ARG A 721 -2.43 19.94 -5.61
N ALA A 722 -1.52 19.52 -6.50
CA ALA A 722 -1.82 19.25 -7.90
C ALA A 722 -2.75 18.04 -8.10
N LEU A 723 -2.63 17.01 -7.28
CA LEU A 723 -3.59 15.90 -7.18
C LEU A 723 -4.97 16.41 -6.74
N GLY A 724 -5.01 17.30 -5.75
CA GLY A 724 -6.24 17.95 -5.27
C GLY A 724 -6.92 18.87 -6.29
N THR A 725 -6.22 19.28 -7.36
CA THR A 725 -6.77 19.99 -8.53
C THR A 725 -6.87 19.10 -9.77
N CYS A 726 -6.85 17.77 -9.61
CA CYS A 726 -6.91 16.77 -10.68
C CYS A 726 -5.97 17.09 -11.86
N THR A 727 -4.73 17.50 -11.57
CA THR A 727 -3.75 17.89 -12.57
C THR A 727 -2.94 16.66 -13.03
N PRO A 728 -2.91 16.31 -14.34
CA PRO A 728 -2.13 15.19 -14.85
C PRO A 728 -0.64 15.33 -14.58
N TYR A 729 0.08 14.22 -14.40
CA TYR A 729 1.51 14.23 -14.10
C TYR A 729 2.33 15.06 -15.09
N GLU A 730 2.12 14.86 -16.40
CA GLU A 730 2.86 15.56 -17.45
C GLU A 730 2.66 17.08 -17.41
N THR A 731 1.49 17.56 -16.95
CA THR A 731 1.20 18.97 -16.76
C THR A 731 1.89 19.50 -15.49
N TYR A 732 1.82 18.75 -14.39
CA TYR A 732 2.52 19.07 -13.15
C TYR A 732 4.05 19.14 -13.35
N HIS A 733 4.62 18.17 -14.07
CA HIS A 733 6.05 18.09 -14.38
C HIS A 733 6.51 19.34 -15.14
N LYS A 734 5.87 19.68 -16.27
CA LYS A 734 6.17 20.90 -17.05
C LYS A 734 6.06 22.19 -16.23
N MET A 735 5.10 22.27 -15.32
CA MET A 735 4.94 23.43 -14.42
C MET A 735 6.05 23.54 -13.36
N THR A 736 6.78 22.46 -13.06
CA THR A 736 7.77 22.39 -11.97
C THR A 736 9.20 22.31 -12.46
N GLU A 737 9.47 21.75 -13.65
CA GLU A 737 10.80 21.70 -14.29
C GLU A 737 11.45 23.10 -14.36
N HIS A 738 10.69 24.13 -14.73
CA HIS A 738 11.21 25.50 -14.86
C HIS A 738 11.46 26.21 -13.51
N GLY A 739 10.99 25.65 -12.39
CA GLY A 739 11.23 26.19 -11.05
C GLY A 739 12.67 25.97 -10.56
N HIS A 740 13.34 24.92 -11.03
CA HIS A 740 14.69 24.55 -10.57
C HIS A 740 15.83 25.33 -11.24
N SER A 741 15.62 25.92 -12.43
CA SER A 741 16.64 26.73 -13.12
C SER A 741 16.68 28.20 -12.68
N LEU A 742 15.64 28.69 -11.98
CA LEU A 742 15.52 30.11 -11.60
C LEU A 742 16.20 30.48 -10.27
N TRP A 743 16.85 29.53 -9.59
CA TRP A 743 17.54 29.75 -8.31
C TRP A 743 19.07 29.67 -8.36
N THR A 744 19.67 29.48 -9.53
CA THR A 744 21.12 29.69 -9.72
C THR A 744 21.42 31.16 -9.92
N PHE A 745 21.66 31.89 -8.83
CA PHE A 745 22.21 33.25 -8.89
C PHE A 745 23.56 33.22 -9.63
N PRO A 746 23.74 33.97 -10.74
CA PRO A 746 25.03 34.03 -11.41
C PRO A 746 26.01 34.87 -10.57
N THR A 747 26.95 34.20 -9.91
CA THR A 747 28.10 34.82 -9.24
C THR A 747 29.12 35.34 -10.26
N ARG A 748 28.77 36.43 -10.95
CA ARG A 748 29.74 37.30 -11.62
C ARG A 748 29.44 38.77 -11.37
N LEU A 749 30.20 39.33 -10.41
CA LEU A 749 30.42 40.76 -10.29
C LEU A 749 31.31 41.23 -11.45
N ASP A 750 30.73 41.86 -12.46
CA ASP A 750 31.45 42.71 -13.41
C ASP A 750 30.80 44.10 -13.42
N ALA A 751 31.48 45.06 -12.80
CA ALA A 751 30.95 46.40 -12.56
C ALA A 751 31.36 47.40 -13.65
N ARG A 752 30.38 48.01 -14.34
CA ARG A 752 30.52 49.32 -15.00
C ARG A 752 29.17 50.09 -14.97
N PRO A 753 29.17 51.39 -14.62
CA PRO A 753 27.94 52.18 -14.58
C PRO A 753 27.66 52.89 -15.92
N PRO A 754 26.40 53.03 -16.35
CA PRO A 754 26.00 54.01 -17.37
C PRO A 754 25.65 55.35 -16.73
N SER A 755 26.14 56.44 -17.33
CA SER A 755 25.91 57.81 -16.89
C SER A 755 24.91 58.56 -17.78
N SER A 756 24.33 59.62 -17.21
CA SER A 756 23.56 60.72 -17.84
C SER A 756 22.09 60.49 -18.21
N VAL A 757 21.28 61.43 -17.70
CA VAL A 757 19.85 61.67 -17.92
C VAL A 757 19.68 62.73 -19.00
N LEU A 758 18.58 62.72 -19.77
CA LEU A 758 17.94 63.93 -20.28
C LEU A 758 16.43 63.71 -20.50
N VAL A 759 15.62 64.73 -20.23
CA VAL A 759 14.15 64.78 -20.31
C VAL A 759 13.76 65.94 -21.25
N PRO A 760 12.64 65.83 -21.99
CA PRO A 760 11.72 66.98 -22.03
C PRO A 760 10.21 66.62 -21.98
N ASN A 761 9.42 67.54 -21.43
CA ASN A 761 7.94 67.60 -21.50
C ASN A 761 7.50 68.08 -22.93
N ASP A 762 6.26 68.00 -23.42
CA ASP A 762 5.05 68.62 -22.85
C ASP A 762 3.70 68.28 -23.55
N ALA A 763 2.60 68.51 -22.81
CA ALA A 763 1.18 68.75 -23.15
C ALA A 763 0.48 68.25 -24.46
N SER A 764 -0.67 67.55 -24.31
CA SER A 764 -2.03 68.13 -24.50
C SER A 764 -3.20 67.10 -24.36
N CYS A 765 -4.39 67.57 -23.97
CA CYS A 765 -5.56 66.74 -23.61
C CYS A 765 -6.55 66.45 -24.76
N ARG A 766 -7.34 65.36 -24.67
CA ARG A 766 -8.82 65.41 -24.42
C ARG A 766 -9.53 64.03 -24.32
N CYS A 767 -10.24 63.85 -23.20
CA CYS A 767 -11.45 63.04 -22.89
C CYS A 767 -11.89 61.80 -23.73
N GLY A 768 -12.25 60.71 -23.03
CA GLY A 768 -13.19 59.69 -23.55
C GLY A 768 -13.31 58.36 -22.77
N CYS A 769 -14.23 58.30 -21.81
CA CYS A 769 -14.82 57.08 -21.19
C CYS A 769 -13.97 56.17 -20.26
N TYR A 770 -14.68 55.59 -19.28
CA TYR A 770 -14.18 54.70 -18.22
C TYR A 770 -14.35 53.21 -18.60
N CYS A 771 -13.33 52.39 -18.32
CA CYS A 771 -13.45 50.96 -17.97
C CYS A 771 -12.18 50.47 -17.24
N CYS A 772 -12.33 49.52 -16.31
CA CYS A 772 -11.27 48.90 -15.49
C CYS A 772 -10.62 47.69 -16.24
N PRO A 773 -9.64 46.92 -15.71
CA PRO A 773 -8.91 47.04 -14.42
C PRO A 773 -7.38 46.69 -14.46
N THR A 774 -6.79 46.66 -13.25
CA THR A 774 -5.75 45.71 -12.75
C THR A 774 -4.24 46.02 -12.78
N LEU A 775 -3.63 45.72 -11.62
CA LEU A 775 -2.33 45.07 -11.40
C LEU A 775 -1.01 45.88 -11.38
N ALA A 776 -0.82 46.65 -10.31
CA ALA A 776 0.50 46.85 -9.68
C ALA A 776 0.35 47.21 -8.19
N ILE A 777 1.42 47.02 -7.41
CA ILE A 777 1.59 47.41 -5.99
C ILE A 777 0.87 46.52 -4.95
N ALA A 778 1.54 45.43 -4.53
CA ALA A 778 1.38 44.82 -3.20
C ALA A 778 2.57 43.91 -2.79
N ILE A 779 3.82 44.25 -3.15
CA ILE A 779 5.02 43.58 -2.63
C ILE A 779 6.06 44.64 -2.24
N ALA A 780 5.97 45.15 -1.00
CA ALA A 780 7.03 45.96 -0.36
C ALA A 780 6.88 46.17 1.17
N VAL A 781 5.94 45.53 1.88
CA VAL A 781 5.85 45.63 3.36
C VAL A 781 5.37 44.30 3.96
N ALA A 782 6.29 43.45 4.43
CA ALA A 782 6.10 42.41 5.48
C ALA A 782 7.33 41.50 5.66
N VAL A 783 8.52 42.06 5.93
CA VAL A 783 9.65 41.29 6.51
C VAL A 783 10.14 42.02 7.75
N ALA A 784 9.29 42.04 8.78
CA ALA A 784 9.59 42.45 10.15
C ALA A 784 8.50 41.90 11.07
N ALA A 785 8.90 41.33 12.23
CA ALA A 785 8.13 40.40 13.08
C ALA A 785 7.85 39.05 12.35
N VAL A 786 8.13 37.88 12.94
CA VAL A 786 8.21 37.51 14.36
C VAL A 786 9.41 36.58 14.63
N LEU A 787 10.15 36.83 15.71
CA LEU A 787 10.93 35.82 16.45
C LEU A 787 10.57 35.93 17.96
N PRO A 788 10.49 34.82 18.70
CA PRO A 788 10.16 34.84 20.13
C PRO A 788 11.35 35.24 21.03
N PRO A 789 11.10 35.70 22.27
CA PRO A 789 12.12 36.26 23.16
C PRO A 789 12.79 35.22 24.10
N HIS A 790 13.71 35.73 24.94
CA HIS A 790 14.59 35.10 25.94
C HIS A 790 15.99 34.70 25.42
N GLY A 791 17.11 35.17 25.98
CA GLY A 791 17.31 36.17 27.04
C GLY A 791 18.51 35.88 27.94
N PHE A 792 19.73 36.27 27.53
CA PHE A 792 20.93 36.28 28.39
C PHE A 792 21.79 37.53 28.08
N PRO A 793 22.37 38.20 29.08
CA PRO A 793 23.11 39.45 28.89
C PRO A 793 24.62 39.28 28.68
N ALA A 794 25.15 40.14 27.80
CA ALA A 794 26.47 40.79 27.77
C ALA A 794 27.65 40.29 28.64
N VAL A 795 28.86 40.29 28.06
CA VAL A 795 29.83 41.41 28.19
C VAL A 795 30.90 41.31 27.09
N SER A 796 31.58 42.42 26.79
CA SER A 796 32.28 42.71 25.54
C SER A 796 33.81 42.74 25.61
N ASN A 797 34.38 42.52 24.42
CA ASN A 797 35.59 43.13 23.82
C ASN A 797 37.00 42.49 23.93
N PRO A 798 37.77 42.53 22.81
CA PRO A 798 39.17 42.09 22.70
C PRO A 798 40.17 43.26 22.88
N PRO A 799 41.49 42.99 22.79
CA PRO A 799 42.29 43.51 21.65
C PRO A 799 43.44 42.55 21.23
N ALA A 800 44.28 42.77 20.21
CA ALA A 800 44.23 43.51 18.93
C ALA A 800 45.52 43.23 18.11
N ARG A 801 45.54 43.62 16.82
CA ARG A 801 46.73 43.93 15.97
C ARG A 801 47.71 42.77 15.65
N HIS A 802 48.52 42.79 14.58
CA HIS A 802 48.49 43.32 13.20
C HIS A 802 49.90 43.05 12.62
N GLN A 803 49.96 42.87 11.29
CA GLN A 803 51.03 43.34 10.37
C GLN A 803 52.35 42.55 10.14
N THR A 804 52.65 42.46 8.83
CA THR A 804 53.96 42.35 8.15
C THR A 804 54.78 41.06 8.35
N GLY A 805 55.53 40.57 7.36
CA GLY A 805 55.66 41.01 5.96
C GLY A 805 56.77 40.24 5.21
N SER A 806 56.55 39.99 3.92
CA SER A 806 57.50 39.68 2.82
C SER A 806 58.96 39.23 3.11
N GLY A 807 59.41 38.19 2.39
CA GLY A 807 60.71 38.30 1.70
C GLY A 807 61.52 37.03 1.39
N ALA A 808 61.63 36.72 0.09
CA ALA A 808 62.80 36.14 -0.60
C ALA A 808 63.28 34.70 -0.28
N ARG A 809 64.04 33.99 -1.14
CA ARG A 809 64.13 33.88 -2.63
C ARG A 809 65.16 32.76 -2.96
N LEU A 810 65.13 32.25 -4.21
CA LEU A 810 66.23 31.71 -5.03
C LEU A 810 66.52 30.19 -5.11
N LEU A 811 67.00 29.87 -6.33
CA LEU A 811 67.69 28.70 -6.88
C LEU A 811 66.85 27.44 -7.21
N ARG A 812 67.17 26.64 -8.25
CA ARG A 812 67.47 26.80 -9.71
C ARG A 812 67.96 25.43 -10.22
N ASP A 813 67.78 25.18 -11.53
CA ASP A 813 68.49 24.22 -12.41
C ASP A 813 68.30 22.69 -12.15
N GLU A 814 68.38 21.73 -13.10
CA GLU A 814 68.23 21.66 -14.58
C GLU A 814 68.13 20.16 -15.03
N GLY A 815 67.69 19.87 -16.28
CA GLY A 815 67.84 18.57 -17.01
C GLY A 815 66.70 17.53 -16.87
N ILE A 816 65.99 17.01 -17.90
CA ILE A 816 66.33 16.36 -19.21
C ILE A 816 66.85 14.91 -19.02
N ASP A 817 66.39 13.81 -19.66
CA ASP A 817 65.24 13.49 -20.55
C ASP A 817 65.19 11.93 -20.77
N THR A 818 64.18 11.41 -21.50
CA THR A 818 64.06 10.07 -22.17
C THR A 818 63.72 8.83 -21.33
N SER A 819 63.07 7.76 -21.84
CA SER A 819 62.01 7.56 -22.87
C SER A 819 61.61 6.07 -22.97
N SER A 820 60.39 5.74 -23.42
CA SER A 820 59.98 4.45 -24.06
C SER A 820 59.94 3.17 -23.18
N THR A 821 59.27 2.03 -23.49
CA THR A 821 58.00 1.70 -24.19
C THR A 821 57.61 0.23 -23.82
N ASP A 822 56.34 -0.14 -24.05
CA ASP A 822 55.86 -1.49 -24.44
C ASP A 822 55.81 -2.72 -23.49
N ALA A 823 54.57 -3.19 -23.28
CA ALA A 823 54.02 -4.50 -23.72
C ALA A 823 54.12 -5.83 -22.89
N VAL A 824 52.91 -6.30 -22.52
CA VAL A 824 52.33 -7.65 -22.85
C VAL A 824 52.67 -8.92 -22.01
N ARG A 825 51.61 -9.42 -21.33
CA ARG A 825 51.16 -10.83 -21.05
C ARG A 825 52.14 -11.93 -20.59
N TRP A 826 51.77 -12.70 -19.54
CA TRP A 826 51.08 -14.01 -19.61
C TRP A 826 51.25 -14.89 -18.33
N GLN A 827 50.18 -15.63 -18.03
CA GLN A 827 50.08 -17.00 -17.44
C GLN A 827 50.53 -17.37 -16.00
N ALA A 828 49.53 -18.00 -15.36
CA ALA A 828 49.54 -18.92 -14.23
C ALA A 828 50.60 -20.04 -14.24
N LEU A 829 50.80 -20.64 -13.06
CA LEU A 829 51.14 -22.06 -12.90
C LEU A 829 50.56 -22.64 -11.59
N GLU A 830 50.36 -23.95 -11.57
CA GLU A 830 49.58 -24.74 -10.61
C GLU A 830 50.44 -25.52 -9.58
N LYS A 831 49.75 -25.99 -8.52
CA LYS A 831 49.95 -27.27 -7.77
C LYS A 831 51.29 -27.62 -7.10
N VAL A 832 51.17 -27.99 -5.82
CA VAL A 832 51.73 -29.24 -5.25
C VAL A 832 50.68 -29.85 -4.30
N GLU A 833 50.35 -31.14 -4.48
CA GLU A 833 49.62 -31.99 -3.53
C GLU A 833 50.62 -32.82 -2.71
N ILE A 834 50.32 -33.10 -1.43
CA ILE A 834 50.81 -34.30 -0.71
C ILE A 834 49.70 -34.78 0.24
N ASP A 835 49.30 -36.04 0.09
CA ASP A 835 48.38 -36.77 0.98
C ASP A 835 49.04 -37.23 2.28
N ALA A 836 48.24 -37.41 3.34
CA ALA A 836 48.50 -38.39 4.40
C ALA A 836 47.22 -38.71 5.20
N ASP A 837 46.55 -39.81 4.86
CA ASP A 837 45.58 -40.48 5.75
C ASP A 837 46.33 -41.24 6.85
N ILE A 838 45.86 -41.14 8.10
CA ILE A 838 46.01 -42.20 9.13
C ILE A 838 44.71 -42.29 9.93
N GLU A 839 44.16 -43.49 10.02
CA GLU A 839 42.97 -43.82 10.79
C GLU A 839 43.28 -44.08 12.29
N ASP A 840 42.20 -43.99 13.08
CA ASP A 840 41.79 -45.00 14.08
C ASP A 840 42.09 -44.79 15.59
N VAL A 841 41.28 -45.54 16.35
CA VAL A 841 41.32 -45.94 17.76
C VAL A 841 40.58 -45.05 18.77
N SER A 842 39.38 -45.52 19.07
CA SER A 842 38.59 -45.25 20.28
C SER A 842 39.22 -45.84 21.55
N GLY A 843 38.93 -45.26 22.72
CA GLY A 843 39.38 -45.81 24.00
C GLY A 843 38.81 -45.10 25.22
N GLU A 844 38.12 -45.85 26.08
CA GLU A 844 37.50 -45.39 27.33
C GLU A 844 38.55 -45.11 28.42
N GLY A 845 38.22 -44.30 29.45
CA GLY A 845 39.17 -43.99 30.53
C GLY A 845 38.66 -43.12 31.67
N VAL A 846 37.73 -43.65 32.48
CA VAL A 846 37.25 -43.02 33.73
C VAL A 846 38.39 -42.89 34.77
N VAL A 847 38.59 -41.70 35.35
CA VAL A 847 38.76 -41.48 36.82
C VAL A 847 38.30 -40.04 37.14
N GLY A 848 37.48 -39.85 38.19
CA GLY A 848 37.03 -38.53 38.64
C GLY A 848 37.65 -38.08 39.96
N LEU A 849 37.50 -36.78 40.25
CA LEU A 849 37.64 -36.06 41.54
C LEU A 849 37.35 -34.58 41.19
N GLY A 850 36.60 -33.78 41.95
CA GLY A 850 35.88 -34.01 43.19
C GLY A 850 35.80 -32.72 44.01
N LEU A 851 34.57 -32.28 44.36
CA LEU A 851 34.26 -31.22 45.35
C LEU A 851 34.66 -29.77 45.01
N GLY A 852 33.95 -28.78 45.58
CA GLY A 852 34.50 -27.42 45.68
C GLY A 852 33.56 -26.21 45.70
N LEU A 853 32.41 -26.30 46.38
CA LEU A 853 31.49 -25.20 46.71
C LEU A 853 32.09 -23.77 46.87
N GLY A 854 31.54 -22.82 46.11
CA GLY A 854 30.86 -21.64 46.67
C GLY A 854 31.65 -20.40 47.13
N GLY A 855 30.91 -19.31 47.35
CA GLY A 855 31.37 -18.09 48.03
C GLY A 855 31.58 -16.88 47.11
N GLY A 856 30.68 -15.89 47.20
CA GLY A 856 30.82 -14.61 46.49
C GLY A 856 31.65 -13.58 47.27
N GLY A 857 32.14 -12.56 46.57
CA GLY A 857 32.84 -11.41 47.15
C GLY A 857 32.69 -10.16 46.27
N ARG A 858 32.35 -9.03 46.88
CA ARG A 858 32.36 -7.68 46.25
C ARG A 858 33.75 -7.04 46.39
N TRP A 859 33.86 -5.80 45.90
CA TRP A 859 35.04 -4.90 45.91
C TRP A 859 36.07 -5.25 44.82
N GLY A 860 36.67 -4.31 44.09
CA GLY A 860 36.49 -2.85 44.04
C GLY A 860 37.08 -2.30 42.73
N GLY A 861 36.73 -1.07 42.35
CA GLY A 861 37.11 -0.53 41.04
C GLY A 861 38.54 -0.01 40.95
N VAL A 862 39.15 -0.13 39.76
CA VAL A 862 40.25 0.70 39.27
C VAL A 862 39.95 1.03 37.81
N GLY A 863 40.04 2.30 37.42
CA GLY A 863 39.83 2.74 36.04
C GLY A 863 41.07 3.44 35.48
N VAL A 864 41.55 2.99 34.31
CA VAL A 864 42.45 3.66 33.36
C VAL A 864 42.19 2.98 31.99
N GLY A 865 42.05 3.64 30.85
CA GLY A 865 41.95 5.07 30.51
C GLY A 865 41.46 5.19 29.06
N VAL A 866 40.76 6.27 28.71
CA VAL A 866 40.00 6.37 27.43
C VAL A 866 40.81 7.04 26.29
N ASP A 867 41.97 7.61 26.59
CA ASP A 867 42.74 8.49 25.70
C ASP A 867 43.57 7.79 24.61
N ARG A 868 43.20 6.56 24.21
CA ARG A 868 43.84 5.83 23.08
C ARG A 868 42.91 5.46 21.93
N ILE A 869 41.60 5.70 22.04
CA ILE A 869 40.63 5.36 20.98
C ILE A 869 40.31 6.58 20.10
N VAL A 870 40.27 7.79 20.67
CA VAL A 870 39.97 9.03 19.92
C VAL A 870 41.05 9.33 18.85
N SER A 871 42.32 9.18 19.18
CA SER A 871 43.45 9.44 18.25
C SER A 871 43.52 8.47 17.05
N ILE A 872 42.78 7.36 17.06
CA ILE A 872 42.73 6.40 15.94
C ILE A 872 41.56 6.71 14.99
N MET A 873 40.46 7.28 15.50
CA MET A 873 39.29 7.61 14.68
C MET A 873 39.48 8.92 13.88
N GLU A 874 40.21 9.90 14.41
CA GLU A 874 40.50 11.15 13.68
C GLU A 874 41.47 10.93 12.49
N GLY A 875 42.42 10.01 12.62
CA GLY A 875 43.32 9.63 11.52
C GLY A 875 42.63 8.90 10.35
N ALA A 876 41.58 8.12 10.64
CA ALA A 876 40.83 7.38 9.62
C ALA A 876 39.92 8.29 8.76
N LEU A 877 39.35 9.34 9.35
CA LEU A 877 38.46 10.28 8.64
C LEU A 877 39.22 11.21 7.69
N GLY A 878 40.45 11.62 8.04
CA GLY A 878 41.30 12.44 7.16
C GLY A 878 41.72 11.71 5.87
N LEU A 879 41.97 10.40 5.95
CA LEU A 879 42.41 9.62 4.79
C LEU A 879 41.30 9.44 3.75
N ILE A 880 40.05 9.23 4.20
CA ILE A 880 38.89 9.04 3.33
C ILE A 880 38.57 10.33 2.55
N ALA A 881 38.64 11.50 3.20
CA ALA A 881 38.39 12.79 2.55
C ALA A 881 39.38 13.12 1.42
N SER A 882 40.66 12.78 1.58
CA SER A 882 41.70 13.07 0.57
C SER A 882 41.64 12.18 -0.68
N VAL A 883 41.08 10.98 -0.57
CA VAL A 883 40.90 10.05 -1.70
C VAL A 883 39.67 10.43 -2.52
N SER A 884 38.58 10.88 -1.89
CA SER A 884 37.37 11.31 -2.61
C SER A 884 37.56 12.60 -3.44
N LEU A 885 38.37 13.58 -2.99
CA LEU A 885 38.63 14.78 -3.81
C LEU A 885 39.49 14.48 -5.05
N LYS A 886 40.53 13.64 -4.93
CA LYS A 886 41.44 13.33 -6.05
C LYS A 886 40.83 12.47 -7.16
N VAL A 887 39.70 11.82 -6.92
CA VAL A 887 38.95 11.07 -7.95
C VAL A 887 37.99 11.98 -8.72
N TRP A 888 37.59 13.13 -8.17
CA TRP A 888 36.62 14.03 -8.80
C TRP A 888 37.26 15.05 -9.77
N GLU A 889 38.48 15.50 -9.51
CA GLU A 889 39.23 16.39 -10.42
C GLU A 889 39.88 15.67 -11.62
N GLY A 890 39.87 14.33 -11.66
CA GLY A 890 40.46 13.53 -12.74
C GLY A 890 39.55 13.19 -13.92
N ALA A 891 38.25 13.52 -13.84
CA ALA A 891 37.23 13.03 -14.79
C ALA A 891 36.47 14.14 -15.56
N SER A 892 36.93 15.40 -15.48
CA SER A 892 36.31 16.55 -16.15
C SER A 892 37.35 17.36 -16.93
N GLY A 893 37.92 16.77 -17.99
CA GLY A 893 38.98 17.43 -18.74
C GLY A 893 39.51 16.70 -19.99
N ALA A 894 38.70 15.90 -20.71
CA ALA A 894 39.20 15.17 -21.88
C ALA A 894 38.18 14.79 -22.99
N VAL A 895 37.02 15.45 -23.13
CA VAL A 895 36.17 15.29 -24.34
C VAL A 895 35.47 16.62 -24.72
N LEU A 896 36.20 17.57 -25.31
CA LEU A 896 35.61 18.71 -26.03
C LEU A 896 36.66 19.53 -26.81
N CYS A 897 37.47 18.88 -27.66
CA CYS A 897 38.35 19.61 -28.58
C CYS A 897 38.86 18.79 -29.78
N ASP A 898 37.98 18.15 -30.55
CA ASP A 898 38.25 17.91 -31.97
C ASP A 898 36.94 17.77 -32.79
N LEU A 899 37.02 17.94 -34.11
CA LEU A 899 35.92 18.05 -35.11
C LEU A 899 35.32 19.46 -35.30
N HIS A 900 36.18 20.44 -35.57
CA HIS A 900 35.79 21.63 -36.32
C HIS A 900 36.70 21.94 -37.54
N SER A 901 37.11 20.90 -38.28
CA SER A 901 37.63 21.08 -39.65
C SER A 901 37.55 19.82 -40.53
N ARG A 902 36.54 19.76 -41.42
CA ARG A 902 36.63 19.16 -42.79
C ARG A 902 35.32 19.36 -43.54
N SER A 903 35.19 20.53 -44.15
CA SER A 903 34.19 20.78 -45.20
C SER A 903 34.76 20.41 -46.56
N LYS A 904 34.06 19.54 -47.31
CA LYS A 904 33.58 19.75 -48.70
C LYS A 904 33.15 18.44 -49.37
N ASN A 905 32.21 18.57 -50.31
CA ASN A 905 31.55 17.53 -51.13
C ASN A 905 30.55 16.65 -50.34
N GLY A 906 29.23 16.76 -50.46
CA GLY A 906 28.38 17.67 -51.24
C GLY A 906 27.44 16.94 -52.21
N ARG A 907 26.14 16.92 -51.90
CA ARG A 907 24.99 16.87 -52.83
C ARG A 907 23.67 17.09 -52.07
N ASN A 908 22.70 17.70 -52.75
CA ASN A 908 21.45 18.23 -52.19
C ASN A 908 20.33 17.18 -52.13
N GLY A 909 19.35 17.39 -51.24
CA GLY A 909 18.03 16.73 -51.28
C GLY A 909 17.16 17.11 -50.09
N LYS A 910 16.17 17.99 -50.29
CA LYS A 910 15.16 18.35 -49.28
C LYS A 910 14.11 17.25 -49.13
N TRP A 911 13.59 17.05 -47.92
CA TRP A 911 12.25 16.50 -47.67
C TRP A 911 11.65 17.15 -46.41
N GLU A 912 10.86 18.21 -46.64
CA GLU A 912 9.72 18.59 -45.82
C GLU A 912 8.47 18.34 -46.68
N ASP A 913 7.29 18.28 -46.06
CA ASP A 913 5.96 18.09 -46.68
C ASP A 913 5.64 16.69 -47.26
N GLU A 914 5.15 15.77 -46.40
CA GLU A 914 4.21 14.71 -46.80
C GLU A 914 3.47 14.13 -45.56
N TYR A 915 2.40 14.79 -45.12
CA TYR A 915 1.52 14.30 -44.05
C TYR A 915 0.02 14.55 -44.31
N GLU A 916 -0.36 14.79 -45.57
CA GLU A 916 -1.72 15.23 -45.96
C GLU A 916 -2.32 14.41 -47.13
N GLU A 917 -2.05 13.10 -47.23
CA GLU A 917 -2.67 12.24 -48.27
C GLU A 917 -3.14 10.83 -47.82
N LEU A 918 -3.68 10.67 -46.60
CA LEU A 918 -4.32 9.42 -46.18
C LEU A 918 -5.77 9.53 -45.62
N GLU A 919 -6.40 10.70 -45.65
CA GLU A 919 -7.82 10.86 -45.24
C GLU A 919 -8.85 10.92 -46.40
N LYS A 920 -8.46 10.63 -47.65
CA LYS A 920 -9.34 10.85 -48.82
C LYS A 920 -9.97 9.62 -49.49
N LYS A 921 -9.98 8.44 -48.83
CA LYS A 921 -10.73 7.25 -49.31
C LYS A 921 -11.35 6.40 -48.20
N ARG A 922 -12.55 6.80 -47.71
CA ARG A 922 -13.76 5.94 -47.54
C ARG A 922 -14.86 6.60 -46.67
N GLY A 923 -15.58 7.55 -47.26
CA GLY A 923 -17.05 7.49 -47.26
C GLY A 923 -17.49 7.15 -48.69
N SER A 924 -18.67 6.62 -48.97
CA SER A 924 -19.77 6.14 -48.13
C SER A 924 -20.73 5.35 -49.04
N HIS A 925 -21.30 4.22 -48.61
CA HIS A 925 -22.47 3.60 -49.26
C HIS A 925 -23.30 2.83 -48.22
N HIS A 926 -24.58 3.17 -48.10
CA HIS A 926 -25.57 2.43 -47.31
C HIS A 926 -26.11 1.23 -48.11
N ARG A 927 -26.41 0.10 -47.43
CA ARG A 927 -27.79 -0.39 -47.18
C ARG A 927 -27.85 -1.90 -46.84
N GLU A 928 -28.40 -2.18 -45.65
CA GLU A 928 -29.60 -3.03 -45.42
C GLU A 928 -29.56 -4.58 -45.63
N TYR A 929 -30.28 -5.29 -44.74
CA TYR A 929 -30.47 -6.76 -44.63
C TYR A 929 -29.24 -7.61 -44.22
N GLY A 930 -29.34 -8.61 -43.33
CA GLY A 930 -30.45 -9.06 -42.47
C GLY A 930 -30.15 -10.43 -41.80
N MET A 931 -30.84 -10.75 -40.70
CA MET A 931 -30.86 -12.05 -39.99
C MET A 931 -29.52 -12.71 -39.59
N ARG A 932 -29.13 -12.58 -38.31
CA ARG A 932 -29.32 -13.65 -37.30
C ARG A 932 -29.04 -13.14 -35.89
#